data_AF-A0A2E6NQH7-F1
#
_entry.id   AF-A0A2E6NQH7-F1
#
_cell.length_a   1.000
_cell.length_b   1.000
_cell.length_c   1.000
_cell.angle_alpha   90.00
_cell.angle_beta   90.00
_cell.angle_gamma   90.00
#
_symmetry.space_group_name_H-M   'P 1'
#
loop_
_entity.id
_entity.type
_entity.pdbx_description
1 polymer ?
#
loop_
_entity_poly.entity_id
_entity_poly.type
_entity_poly.pdbx_seq_one_letter_code
_entity_poly.pdbx_strand_id
1 'polypeptide(L)'
;MGTGSFLEPQPSWGPHVSPPGGGGQGHRGASRLRPLQRRYGVQLAAFTWRLQHHERRGANRNLCRLGLRQRLLRLLERGERLQGPEGRLEGKLLARPDLRRRHGLQSDSQLRLRMPLSAADIDRIFIMVSSRNRKTHAAPAPRQGGELRRVLRVFGVLLALLPGLAGVSFAEDWPTHRRDLQRSGVSPERLQLPLTQTWAYRSANPPAPAWTGPAKKNYYATNQVLLKSRLAFDRAFHVAVAGDGLYFGSSVDDTVYRLNPANGRRQWAYTTDGPVRFAPTIESGHVYFGSEDGTVYCLRQADGSLRWSYTAAGEDNRLVPSNGRYVSLWPVRSGVLVSGNVAYFSAGFFPGEGVYICAVDAVTGSDRGANRWRRLRRNDVSLQGYALLSASNLYFPAGRSSPYVFNRSSGLLQGRFGGDVMGTFALLAGNSLINGPSSREGASLEEFNASSRDSLAVYDGGNSMVVTSSVSYLLADDSLTALNRSNRRVIWSRDVSFPYELVLAGDTLFAGGRDEVAAFDSATGETVWSSPVEGRAYGLVVAGGRLFVSTDRGTIHAFGPGVDGRPAFVRGDSNRDGVVDISDAVTVLFHLFRGESSLECEDHADADDNGRLELTDAVYLLDFLFRSGAEPRPPYPVPGLDTTSDLIECGNSP
;
A
#
# COMPACT_ATOMS: atom_id res chain seq x y z
N MET A 1 59.72 -3.45 26.37
CA MET A 1 60.70 -4.55 26.25
C MET A 1 59.92 -5.86 26.19
N GLY A 2 60.23 -6.73 25.23
CA GLY A 2 59.59 -8.05 25.06
C GLY A 2 58.78 -8.17 23.77
N THR A 3 59.45 -8.63 22.71
CA THR A 3 59.01 -8.84 21.32
C THR A 3 58.34 -10.21 21.12
N GLY A 4 57.37 -10.32 20.20
CA GLY A 4 56.82 -11.62 19.76
C GLY A 4 55.68 -11.54 18.73
N SER A 5 56.02 -11.21 17.49
CA SER A 5 55.48 -11.70 16.20
C SER A 5 54.02 -12.19 16.08
N PHE A 6 53.20 -11.41 15.35
CA PHE A 6 51.99 -11.88 14.66
C PHE A 6 52.33 -12.17 13.19
N LEU A 7 51.96 -13.37 12.73
CA LEU A 7 52.06 -13.83 11.34
C LEU A 7 50.82 -13.38 10.57
N GLU A 8 51.03 -12.59 9.51
CA GLU A 8 50.07 -12.37 8.42
C GLU A 8 50.13 -13.52 7.41
N PRO A 9 49.00 -13.94 6.80
CA PRO A 9 49.01 -14.78 5.61
C PRO A 9 49.01 -13.93 4.33
N GLN A 10 50.05 -14.10 3.51
CA GLN A 10 50.12 -13.65 2.11
C GLN A 10 49.36 -14.63 1.18
N PRO A 11 48.74 -14.15 0.08
CA PRO A 11 48.13 -15.00 -0.94
C PRO A 11 49.16 -15.49 -1.97
N SER A 12 49.01 -16.74 -2.42
CA SER A 12 49.82 -17.35 -3.47
C SER A 12 49.35 -16.94 -4.87
N TRP A 13 50.30 -16.45 -5.69
CA TRP A 13 50.18 -16.31 -7.14
C TRP A 13 51.39 -16.91 -7.83
N GLY A 14 51.16 -17.56 -8.97
CA GLY A 14 52.15 -17.80 -10.02
C GLY A 14 51.60 -18.72 -11.13
N PRO A 15 52.18 -18.73 -12.36
CA PRO A 15 52.99 -17.68 -12.99
C PRO A 15 52.60 -17.36 -14.46
N HIS A 16 53.26 -16.31 -14.95
CA HIS A 16 53.28 -15.67 -16.27
C HIS A 16 53.40 -16.53 -17.53
N VAL A 17 52.82 -16.05 -18.64
CA VAL A 17 53.42 -16.05 -20.00
C VAL A 17 52.99 -14.80 -20.79
N SER A 18 53.95 -14.13 -21.44
CA SER A 18 53.86 -13.10 -22.50
C SER A 18 55.29 -12.84 -23.03
N PRO A 19 55.55 -12.18 -24.19
CA PRO A 19 54.78 -11.87 -25.41
C PRO A 19 55.63 -12.23 -26.69
N PRO A 20 55.53 -11.62 -27.92
CA PRO A 20 55.66 -10.19 -28.29
C PRO A 20 54.57 -9.73 -29.31
N GLY A 21 54.37 -8.48 -29.76
CA GLY A 21 55.06 -7.20 -29.64
C GLY A 21 54.69 -6.31 -30.86
N GLY A 22 54.66 -4.99 -30.67
CA GLY A 22 54.56 -3.94 -31.71
C GLY A 22 53.17 -3.32 -31.86
N GLY A 23 52.94 -2.01 -31.84
CA GLY A 23 53.79 -0.82 -31.87
C GLY A 23 52.98 0.31 -32.54
N GLY A 24 53.10 1.56 -32.09
CA GLY A 24 52.70 2.73 -32.91
C GLY A 24 51.82 3.79 -32.25
N GLN A 25 52.50 4.78 -31.64
CA GLN A 25 52.31 6.24 -31.70
C GLN A 25 50.90 6.88 -31.78
N GLY A 26 50.73 7.91 -30.94
CA GLY A 26 49.55 8.77 -30.90
C GLY A 26 49.60 10.03 -31.79
N HIS A 27 48.55 10.84 -31.69
CA HIS A 27 48.59 12.28 -31.97
C HIS A 27 47.40 13.00 -31.33
N ARG A 28 47.68 14.15 -30.69
CA ARG A 28 46.73 15.25 -30.43
C ARG A 28 46.53 16.06 -31.72
N GLY A 29 45.34 16.62 -31.94
CA GLY A 29 45.13 17.64 -32.97
C GLY A 29 43.68 18.10 -33.08
N ALA A 30 43.47 19.41 -33.03
CA ALA A 30 42.19 20.10 -32.92
C ALA A 30 41.52 20.41 -34.28
N SER A 31 40.26 20.86 -34.17
CA SER A 31 39.61 21.95 -34.91
C SER A 31 38.74 21.67 -36.16
N ARG A 32 37.49 22.13 -36.02
CA ARG A 32 36.55 22.80 -36.95
C ARG A 32 36.21 22.16 -38.30
N LEU A 33 34.90 22.15 -38.63
CA LEU A 33 34.33 22.73 -39.86
C LEU A 33 32.78 22.75 -39.81
N ARG A 34 32.18 23.91 -40.12
CA ARG A 34 30.83 24.07 -40.71
C ARG A 34 30.96 23.96 -42.26
N PRO A 35 29.87 23.72 -43.01
CA PRO A 35 29.16 24.82 -43.72
C PRO A 35 27.62 24.63 -43.71
N LEU A 36 26.72 25.63 -43.71
CA LEU A 36 26.34 26.67 -44.69
C LEU A 36 25.70 26.12 -46.00
N GLN A 37 24.37 26.28 -46.17
CA GLN A 37 23.76 27.05 -47.28
C GLN A 37 22.23 27.25 -47.14
N ARG A 38 21.79 28.42 -47.62
CA ARG A 38 20.42 29.00 -47.64
C ARG A 38 19.94 29.13 -49.10
N ARG A 39 18.62 29.44 -49.24
CA ARG A 39 17.86 30.09 -50.34
C ARG A 39 17.22 29.10 -51.33
N TYR A 40 15.93 29.21 -51.63
CA TYR A 40 15.19 30.41 -52.10
C TYR A 40 13.84 30.68 -51.38
N GLY A 41 13.52 31.97 -51.23
CA GLY A 41 12.13 32.48 -51.15
C GLY A 41 11.64 32.82 -52.56
N VAL A 42 10.33 32.88 -52.84
CA VAL A 42 9.41 34.05 -52.76
C VAL A 42 8.17 33.54 -53.54
N GLN A 43 6.89 33.61 -53.13
CA GLN A 43 5.95 34.76 -53.14
C GLN A 43 4.54 34.21 -52.76
N LEU A 44 3.85 34.77 -51.76
CA LEU A 44 2.59 35.54 -51.83
C LEU A 44 1.25 34.77 -51.74
N ALA A 45 0.43 35.16 -50.74
CA ALA A 45 -1.05 35.36 -50.73
C ALA A 45 -2.00 34.20 -51.16
N ALA A 46 -3.22 33.99 -50.66
CA ALA A 46 -4.04 34.49 -49.55
C ALA A 46 -5.35 33.66 -49.54
N PHE A 47 -5.77 33.19 -48.36
CA PHE A 47 -7.13 33.24 -47.81
C PHE A 47 -8.37 32.66 -48.57
N THR A 48 -8.98 31.67 -47.91
CA THR A 48 -10.44 31.45 -47.62
C THR A 48 -11.48 30.93 -48.64
N TRP A 49 -12.28 29.96 -48.11
CA TRP A 49 -13.68 29.58 -48.42
C TRP A 49 -13.93 28.73 -49.69
N ARG A 50 -14.86 27.76 -49.79
CA ARG A 50 -16.03 27.29 -49.00
C ARG A 50 -16.38 25.86 -49.50
N LEU A 51 -16.47 24.84 -48.63
CA LEU A 51 -17.68 24.06 -48.26
C LEU A 51 -18.47 23.35 -49.40
N GLN A 52 -18.52 22.00 -49.43
CA GLN A 52 -19.72 21.18 -49.14
C GLN A 52 -19.60 19.66 -49.45
N HIS A 53 -20.06 18.87 -48.45
CA HIS A 53 -20.68 17.53 -48.48
C HIS A 53 -19.86 16.29 -48.95
N HIS A 54 -19.92 15.11 -48.33
CA HIS A 54 -21.02 14.45 -47.59
C HIS A 54 -20.52 13.56 -46.42
N GLU A 55 -21.40 13.44 -45.41
CA GLU A 55 -21.35 12.58 -44.21
C GLU A 55 -21.49 11.07 -44.52
N ARG A 56 -20.89 10.19 -43.68
CA ARG A 56 -21.59 9.38 -42.63
C ARG A 56 -20.73 8.27 -42.01
N ARG A 57 -20.82 8.21 -40.65
CA ARG A 57 -20.64 7.08 -39.68
C ARG A 57 -19.19 6.58 -39.42
N GLY A 58 -18.70 6.39 -38.20
CA GLY A 58 -19.29 6.56 -36.86
C GLY A 58 -18.29 6.35 -35.71
N ALA A 59 -18.53 7.13 -34.64
CA ALA A 59 -18.29 6.94 -33.20
C ALA A 59 -16.88 6.91 -32.56
N ASN A 60 -16.79 7.74 -31.50
CA ASN A 60 -15.91 7.67 -30.31
C ASN A 60 -14.49 8.23 -30.31
N ARG A 61 -14.37 9.54 -30.62
CA ARG A 61 -13.34 10.41 -30.01
C ARG A 61 -13.92 11.81 -29.77
N ASN A 62 -14.54 12.08 -28.62
CA ASN A 62 -14.91 13.47 -28.22
C ASN A 62 -15.15 13.66 -26.71
N LEU A 63 -14.35 13.02 -25.85
CA LEU A 63 -14.21 13.45 -24.44
C LEU A 63 -12.94 14.28 -24.18
N CYS A 64 -12.02 14.37 -25.14
CA CYS A 64 -10.74 15.07 -24.97
C CYS A 64 -10.71 16.54 -25.44
N ARG A 65 -11.83 17.19 -25.81
CA ARG A 65 -11.77 18.52 -26.46
C ARG A 65 -12.66 19.64 -25.94
N LEU A 66 -13.03 19.63 -24.66
CA LEU A 66 -13.89 20.70 -24.12
C LEU A 66 -13.52 21.30 -22.76
N GLY A 67 -12.29 21.13 -22.23
CA GLY A 67 -11.70 22.05 -21.22
C GLY A 67 -12.59 22.48 -20.03
N LEU A 68 -13.53 21.63 -19.59
CA LEU A 68 -14.65 22.03 -18.73
C LEU A 68 -14.51 21.60 -17.26
N ARG A 69 -13.44 20.88 -16.89
CA ARG A 69 -13.23 20.39 -15.51
C ARG A 69 -13.01 21.53 -14.51
N GLN A 70 -12.31 22.60 -14.90
CA GLN A 70 -12.03 23.74 -14.00
C GLN A 70 -13.16 24.77 -13.89
N ARG A 71 -14.14 24.77 -14.82
CA ARG A 71 -15.30 25.69 -14.78
C ARG A 71 -16.51 25.09 -14.07
N LEU A 72 -16.68 23.77 -14.12
CA LEU A 72 -17.77 23.08 -13.41
C LEU A 72 -17.57 23.13 -11.88
N LEU A 73 -16.33 22.97 -11.41
CA LEU A 73 -15.99 23.06 -9.98
C LEU A 73 -16.26 24.47 -9.40
N ARG A 74 -16.02 25.53 -10.18
CA ARG A 74 -16.34 26.92 -9.75
C ARG A 74 -17.84 27.24 -9.74
N LEU A 75 -18.64 26.51 -10.52
CA LEU A 75 -20.11 26.65 -10.52
C LEU A 75 -20.74 25.94 -9.32
N LEU A 76 -20.16 24.81 -8.88
CA LEU A 76 -20.62 24.07 -7.70
C LEU A 76 -20.24 24.76 -6.37
N GLU A 77 -19.21 25.61 -6.35
CA GLU A 77 -18.83 26.43 -5.18
C GLU A 77 -19.78 27.62 -4.91
N ARG A 78 -20.64 27.99 -5.85
CA ARG A 78 -21.66 29.02 -5.65
C ARG A 78 -23.03 28.36 -5.53
N GLY A 79 -23.42 28.11 -4.28
CA GLY A 79 -24.65 27.40 -3.96
C GLY A 79 -25.91 28.09 -4.47
N GLU A 80 -26.76 27.32 -5.15
CA GLU A 80 -28.21 27.49 -5.11
C GLU A 80 -28.85 26.12 -4.88
N ARG A 81 -29.75 26.06 -3.89
CA ARG A 81 -30.49 24.87 -3.48
C ARG A 81 -31.51 24.50 -4.55
N LEU A 82 -31.51 23.25 -5.02
CA LEU A 82 -32.67 22.62 -5.66
C LEU A 82 -32.87 21.22 -5.05
N GLN A 83 -33.76 21.13 -4.06
CA GLN A 83 -34.29 19.86 -3.56
C GLN A 83 -35.43 19.44 -4.48
N GLY A 84 -35.26 18.34 -5.22
CA GLY A 84 -36.36 17.57 -5.78
C GLY A 84 -36.69 16.39 -4.85
N PRO A 85 -37.96 15.95 -4.78
CA PRO A 85 -38.31 14.74 -4.04
C PRO A 85 -37.67 13.54 -4.76
N GLU A 86 -37.09 12.61 -4.00
CA GLU A 86 -36.43 11.35 -4.45
C GLU A 86 -34.93 11.38 -4.83
N GLY A 87 -34.14 12.33 -4.36
CA GLY A 87 -32.66 12.14 -4.30
C GLY A 87 -31.94 12.00 -5.65
N ARG A 88 -32.50 12.50 -6.75
CA ARG A 88 -31.84 12.62 -8.06
C ARG A 88 -31.35 14.06 -8.31
N LEU A 89 -30.10 14.20 -8.75
CA LEU A 89 -29.50 15.47 -9.18
C LEU A 89 -29.98 15.80 -10.61
N GLU A 90 -31.04 16.60 -10.73
CA GLU A 90 -31.47 17.16 -12.02
C GLU A 90 -30.91 18.58 -12.20
N GLY A 91 -29.89 18.73 -13.05
CA GLY A 91 -29.30 20.03 -13.38
C GLY A 91 -30.06 20.72 -14.52
N LYS A 92 -30.86 21.73 -14.21
CA LYS A 92 -31.45 22.63 -15.22
C LYS A 92 -30.39 23.64 -15.69
N LEU A 93 -29.76 23.39 -16.84
CA LEU A 93 -28.82 24.35 -17.44
C LEU A 93 -29.61 25.54 -18.05
N LEU A 94 -29.71 26.65 -17.33
CA LEU A 94 -30.15 27.93 -17.90
C LEU A 94 -29.07 28.46 -18.86
N ALA A 95 -29.16 28.05 -20.13
CA ALA A 95 -28.25 28.48 -21.17
C ALA A 95 -28.58 29.91 -21.64
N ARG A 96 -27.55 30.78 -21.67
CA ARG A 96 -27.64 32.14 -22.21
C ARG A 96 -28.12 32.14 -23.69
N PRO A 97 -28.83 33.19 -24.14
CA PRO A 97 -29.46 33.24 -25.48
C PRO A 97 -28.48 33.23 -26.67
N ASP A 98 -27.23 33.60 -26.46
CA ASP A 98 -26.14 33.67 -27.43
C ASP A 98 -25.65 32.28 -27.88
N LEU A 99 -25.64 31.30 -26.97
CA LEU A 99 -25.28 29.91 -27.26
C LEU A 99 -26.38 29.17 -28.05
N ARG A 100 -27.65 29.50 -27.82
CA ARG A 100 -28.80 28.90 -28.52
C ARG A 100 -28.79 29.22 -30.02
N ARG A 101 -28.39 30.44 -30.40
CA ARG A 101 -28.31 30.86 -31.82
C ARG A 101 -27.12 30.25 -32.58
N ARG A 102 -25.98 30.00 -31.92
CA ARG A 102 -24.80 29.44 -32.60
C ARG A 102 -24.91 27.94 -32.93
N HIS A 103 -25.80 27.22 -32.24
CA HIS A 103 -25.88 25.76 -32.35
C HIS A 103 -27.27 25.25 -32.78
N GLY A 104 -28.18 26.12 -33.22
CA GLY A 104 -29.43 25.71 -33.87
C GLY A 104 -30.38 24.90 -32.98
N LEU A 105 -30.34 25.08 -31.66
CA LEU A 105 -31.17 24.32 -30.71
C LEU A 105 -32.57 24.95 -30.61
N GLN A 106 -33.59 24.24 -31.12
CA GLN A 106 -35.00 24.58 -30.91
C GLN A 106 -35.51 23.92 -29.62
N SER A 107 -36.00 24.75 -28.69
CA SER A 107 -36.78 24.46 -27.46
C SER A 107 -36.38 23.30 -26.53
N ASP A 108 -36.20 23.63 -25.24
CA ASP A 108 -36.32 22.82 -24.01
C ASP A 108 -36.11 21.29 -24.07
N SER A 109 -35.07 20.83 -24.77
CA SER A 109 -34.68 19.43 -24.76
C SER A 109 -33.82 19.14 -23.53
N GLN A 110 -34.35 18.33 -22.60
CA GLN A 110 -33.62 17.84 -21.44
C GLN A 110 -32.45 16.94 -21.88
N LEU A 111 -31.21 17.31 -21.54
CA LEU A 111 -30.06 16.44 -21.72
C LEU A 111 -29.93 15.51 -20.49
N ARG A 112 -30.26 14.22 -20.66
CA ARG A 112 -30.03 13.19 -19.62
C ARG A 112 -28.66 12.55 -19.82
N LEU A 113 -27.73 12.79 -18.89
CA LEU A 113 -26.45 12.07 -18.83
C LEU A 113 -26.51 11.01 -17.72
N ARG A 114 -26.29 9.74 -18.07
CA ARG A 114 -25.98 8.68 -17.10
C ARG A 114 -24.47 8.70 -16.85
N MET A 115 -24.07 8.94 -15.61
CA MET A 115 -22.69 8.70 -15.16
C MET A 115 -22.74 7.77 -13.94
N PRO A 116 -22.00 6.66 -13.92
CA PRO A 116 -21.75 5.94 -12.69
C PRO A 116 -20.68 6.71 -11.90
N LEU A 117 -21.04 7.23 -10.73
CA LEU A 117 -20.07 7.71 -9.74
C LEU A 117 -19.87 6.58 -8.72
N SER A 118 -18.64 6.34 -8.32
CA SER A 118 -18.34 5.38 -7.25
C SER A 118 -18.75 5.96 -5.88
N ALA A 119 -19.06 5.09 -4.92
CA ALA A 119 -19.54 5.49 -3.58
C ALA A 119 -18.56 6.45 -2.85
N ALA A 120 -17.26 6.34 -3.12
CA ALA A 120 -16.23 7.21 -2.56
C ALA A 120 -16.37 8.69 -2.97
N ASP A 121 -16.96 8.96 -4.14
CA ASP A 121 -17.20 10.33 -4.60
C ASP A 121 -18.45 10.96 -3.96
N ILE A 122 -19.39 10.15 -3.45
CA ILE A 122 -20.61 10.60 -2.77
C ILE A 122 -20.29 11.05 -1.33
N ASP A 123 -19.44 10.31 -0.61
CA ASP A 123 -19.06 10.65 0.76
C ASP A 123 -18.22 11.93 0.86
N ARG A 124 -17.39 12.21 -0.16
CA ARG A 124 -16.62 13.47 -0.24
C ARG A 124 -17.51 14.70 -0.42
N ILE A 125 -18.69 14.54 -1.04
CA ILE A 125 -19.68 15.63 -1.16
C ILE A 125 -20.37 15.87 0.18
N PHE A 126 -20.65 14.81 0.94
CA PHE A 126 -21.36 14.92 2.23
C PHE A 126 -20.51 15.59 3.33
N ILE A 127 -19.21 15.36 3.35
CA ILE A 127 -18.28 15.94 4.34
C ILE A 127 -18.08 17.45 4.12
N MET A 128 -18.21 17.95 2.88
CA MET A 128 -18.03 19.38 2.59
C MET A 128 -19.21 20.27 3.03
N VAL A 129 -20.39 19.70 3.30
CA VAL A 129 -21.62 20.47 3.56
C VAL A 129 -21.91 20.67 5.07
N SER A 130 -21.24 19.96 5.98
CA SER A 130 -21.58 20.02 7.42
C SER A 130 -20.80 21.05 8.26
N SER A 131 -19.86 21.83 7.70
CA SER A 131 -19.01 22.75 8.48
C SER A 131 -19.42 24.23 8.47
N ARG A 132 -20.56 24.61 7.87
CA ARG A 132 -21.04 26.00 7.89
C ARG A 132 -22.51 26.11 8.30
N ASN A 133 -22.75 26.13 9.62
CA ASN A 133 -23.67 27.07 10.25
C ASN A 133 -23.74 26.84 11.77
N ARG A 134 -23.04 27.67 12.54
CA ARG A 134 -23.39 27.96 13.94
C ARG A 134 -23.67 29.46 14.06
N LYS A 135 -24.93 29.84 14.03
CA LYS A 135 -25.47 31.01 14.76
C LYS A 135 -26.91 30.73 15.20
N THR A 136 -27.04 30.60 16.52
CA THR A 136 -28.16 30.96 17.41
C THR A 136 -29.50 31.37 16.78
N HIS A 137 -30.59 30.71 17.16
CA HIS A 137 -31.75 31.33 17.84
C HIS A 137 -32.73 30.25 18.36
N ALA A 138 -33.49 30.64 19.39
CA ALA A 138 -34.29 29.82 20.30
C ALA A 138 -35.53 29.16 19.68
N ALA A 139 -36.00 28.10 20.34
CA ALA A 139 -37.20 27.32 20.00
C ALA A 139 -38.52 28.04 20.30
N PRO A 140 -39.62 27.60 19.66
CA PRO A 140 -40.82 27.28 20.43
C PRO A 140 -41.45 25.90 20.10
N ALA A 141 -42.26 25.44 21.06
CA ALA A 141 -42.85 24.11 21.24
C ALA A 141 -44.02 23.75 20.28
N PRO A 142 -44.52 22.49 20.28
CA PRO A 142 -45.12 21.84 19.11
C PRO A 142 -46.65 21.99 19.01
N ARG A 143 -47.17 21.89 17.77
CA ARG A 143 -48.59 21.60 17.51
C ARG A 143 -48.75 20.29 16.74
N GLN A 144 -49.68 19.47 17.25
CA GLN A 144 -50.01 18.12 16.84
C GLN A 144 -50.67 18.05 15.45
N GLY A 145 -50.59 16.87 14.82
CA GLY A 145 -51.63 16.45 13.88
C GLY A 145 -51.19 15.59 12.70
N GLY A 146 -50.95 14.31 12.93
CA GLY A 146 -51.54 13.28 12.07
C GLY A 146 -51.03 13.05 10.65
N GLU A 147 -49.72 12.85 10.40
CA GLU A 147 -49.27 12.15 9.18
C GLU A 147 -48.15 11.10 9.41
N LEU A 148 -47.48 11.10 10.56
CA LEU A 148 -46.30 10.27 10.79
C LEU A 148 -46.60 8.77 11.03
N ARG A 149 -47.86 8.36 11.18
CA ARG A 149 -48.24 6.97 11.47
C ARG A 149 -48.45 6.08 10.24
N ARG A 150 -48.53 6.63 9.02
CA ARG A 150 -48.60 5.82 7.78
C ARG A 150 -47.23 5.54 7.15
N VAL A 151 -46.26 6.43 7.30
CA VAL A 151 -44.90 6.24 6.75
C VAL A 151 -44.11 5.16 7.50
N LEU A 152 -44.35 5.00 8.81
CA LEU A 152 -43.67 4.00 9.64
C LEU A 152 -44.15 2.54 9.45
N ARG A 153 -45.26 2.30 8.73
CA ARG A 153 -45.70 0.93 8.38
C ARG A 153 -45.19 0.44 7.03
N VAL A 154 -44.85 1.35 6.11
CA VAL A 154 -44.29 0.97 4.79
C VAL A 154 -42.79 0.67 4.88
N PHE A 155 -42.06 1.36 5.76
CA PHE A 155 -40.64 1.06 6.01
C PHE A 155 -40.40 -0.19 6.86
N GLY A 156 -41.37 -0.60 7.69
CA GLY A 156 -41.26 -1.80 8.52
C GLY A 156 -41.49 -3.12 7.79
N VAL A 157 -42.05 -3.10 6.57
CA VAL A 157 -42.36 -4.32 5.79
C VAL A 157 -41.31 -4.60 4.70
N LEU A 158 -40.54 -3.59 4.26
CA LEU A 158 -39.46 -3.77 3.28
C LEU A 158 -38.16 -4.34 3.88
N LEU A 159 -37.97 -4.28 5.20
CA LEU A 159 -36.82 -4.90 5.87
C LEU A 159 -37.06 -6.37 6.27
N ALA A 160 -38.29 -6.88 6.14
CA ALA A 160 -38.65 -8.24 6.56
C ALA A 160 -38.70 -9.25 5.41
N LEU A 161 -38.31 -8.85 4.19
CA LEU A 161 -38.37 -9.68 2.96
C LEU A 161 -36.99 -9.94 2.31
N LEU A 162 -35.89 -9.67 3.01
CA LEU A 162 -34.53 -10.07 2.58
C LEU A 162 -33.93 -11.07 3.58
N PRO A 163 -34.30 -12.36 3.52
CA PRO A 163 -33.45 -13.39 4.10
C PRO A 163 -32.20 -13.49 3.20
N GLY A 164 -31.05 -12.98 3.64
CA GLY A 164 -29.79 -13.19 2.90
C GLY A 164 -28.72 -12.09 2.94
N LEU A 165 -28.91 -10.96 3.62
CA LEU A 165 -27.82 -9.98 3.81
C LEU A 165 -26.94 -10.36 5.02
N ALA A 166 -26.37 -11.55 4.99
CA ALA A 166 -25.21 -11.87 5.82
C ALA A 166 -23.95 -11.39 5.07
N GLY A 167 -23.30 -10.35 5.61
CA GLY A 167 -21.89 -10.03 5.37
C GLY A 167 -21.47 -9.71 3.92
N VAL A 168 -21.83 -8.54 3.40
CA VAL A 168 -21.04 -7.96 2.30
C VAL A 168 -19.72 -7.47 2.90
N SER A 169 -18.66 -8.29 2.79
CA SER A 169 -17.30 -7.88 3.14
C SER A 169 -16.84 -6.85 2.10
N PHE A 170 -16.68 -5.60 2.50
CA PHE A 170 -16.04 -4.62 1.63
C PHE A 170 -14.55 -4.92 1.61
N ALA A 171 -13.99 -5.07 0.41
CA ALA A 171 -12.55 -5.15 0.22
C ALA A 171 -11.90 -3.86 0.74
N GLU A 172 -11.04 -3.98 1.75
CA GLU A 172 -10.37 -2.84 2.38
C GLU A 172 -8.92 -2.71 1.87
N ASP A 173 -8.47 -1.47 1.73
CA ASP A 173 -7.09 -1.16 1.42
C ASP A 173 -6.20 -1.27 2.68
N TRP A 174 -4.95 -1.66 2.45
CA TRP A 174 -3.82 -1.64 3.38
C TRP A 174 -2.67 -0.79 2.81
N PRO A 175 -2.87 0.54 2.66
CA PRO A 175 -2.04 1.38 1.81
C PRO A 175 -0.62 1.63 2.34
N THR A 176 -0.29 1.22 3.56
CA THR A 176 1.03 1.40 4.16
C THR A 176 1.27 0.32 5.22
N HIS A 177 2.48 0.22 5.76
CA HIS A 177 2.79 -0.75 6.81
C HIS A 177 1.85 -0.63 8.01
N ARG A 178 1.34 -1.78 8.48
CA ARG A 178 0.31 -1.88 9.52
C ARG A 178 -0.92 -1.00 9.26
N ARG A 179 -1.33 -0.96 7.99
CA ARG A 179 -2.53 -0.36 7.39
C ARG A 179 -2.57 1.16 7.35
N ASP A 180 -2.27 1.83 8.46
CA ASP A 180 -2.55 3.25 8.62
C ASP A 180 -1.36 4.06 9.18
N LEU A 181 -1.54 5.37 9.28
CA LEU A 181 -0.52 6.31 9.75
C LEU A 181 -0.24 6.18 11.26
N GLN A 182 -1.04 5.37 11.97
CA GLN A 182 -0.90 5.04 13.38
C GLN A 182 -0.28 3.65 13.61
N ARG A 183 -0.05 2.89 12.52
CA ARG A 183 0.46 1.52 12.53
C ARG A 183 -0.43 0.58 13.35
N SER A 184 -1.75 0.78 13.30
CA SER A 184 -2.70 0.02 14.12
C SER A 184 -2.59 -1.49 13.90
N GLY A 185 -2.39 -1.92 12.65
CA GLY A 185 -2.51 -3.33 12.27
C GLY A 185 -3.92 -3.87 12.42
N VAL A 186 -4.94 -3.00 12.35
CA VAL A 186 -6.36 -3.36 12.48
C VAL A 186 -7.08 -3.10 11.17
N SER A 187 -7.77 -4.10 10.61
CA SER A 187 -8.72 -3.97 9.49
C SER A 187 -10.14 -4.33 9.95
N PRO A 188 -11.20 -3.64 9.49
CA PRO A 188 -12.58 -4.08 9.72
C PRO A 188 -12.98 -5.25 8.82
N GLU A 189 -12.18 -5.55 7.80
CA GLU A 189 -12.42 -6.64 6.85
C GLU A 189 -12.50 -7.99 7.57
N ARG A 190 -13.46 -8.82 7.16
CA ARG A 190 -13.65 -10.19 7.68
C ARG A 190 -13.31 -11.18 6.59
N LEU A 191 -12.37 -12.07 6.88
CA LEU A 191 -12.01 -13.17 6.00
C LEU A 191 -12.88 -14.39 6.31
N GLN A 192 -13.35 -15.06 5.25
CA GLN A 192 -14.03 -16.34 5.38
C GLN A 192 -12.98 -17.44 5.54
N LEU A 193 -12.97 -18.11 6.70
CA LEU A 193 -12.12 -19.28 6.96
C LEU A 193 -12.83 -20.58 6.52
N PRO A 194 -12.10 -21.65 6.14
CA PRO A 194 -10.64 -21.73 6.08
C PRO A 194 -10.07 -21.00 4.85
N LEU A 195 -8.86 -20.46 5.00
CA LEU A 195 -8.11 -19.93 3.87
C LEU A 195 -7.25 -21.02 3.24
N THR A 196 -7.00 -20.88 1.93
CA THR A 196 -6.08 -21.74 1.17
C THR A 196 -5.05 -20.87 0.46
N GLN A 197 -3.81 -21.36 0.36
CA GLN A 197 -2.76 -20.63 -0.38
C GLN A 197 -3.13 -20.59 -1.86
N THR A 198 -3.25 -19.38 -2.42
CA THR A 198 -3.60 -19.17 -3.83
C THR A 198 -2.37 -19.01 -4.71
N TRP A 199 -1.30 -18.39 -4.18
CA TRP A 199 -0.02 -18.24 -4.87
C TRP A 199 1.09 -17.90 -3.87
N ALA A 200 2.35 -18.03 -4.29
CA ALA A 200 3.50 -17.55 -3.55
C ALA A 200 4.52 -16.89 -4.49
N TYR A 201 4.89 -15.64 -4.21
CA TYR A 201 6.01 -14.97 -4.85
C TYR A 201 7.30 -15.33 -4.12
N ARG A 202 8.36 -15.68 -4.84
CA ARG A 202 9.68 -15.99 -4.27
C ARG A 202 10.76 -15.12 -4.89
N SER A 203 11.43 -14.32 -4.05
CA SER A 203 12.63 -13.59 -4.45
C SER A 203 13.81 -14.54 -4.65
N ALA A 204 14.71 -14.19 -5.58
CA ALA A 204 15.95 -14.92 -5.80
C ALA A 204 16.87 -14.92 -4.57
N ASN A 205 16.84 -13.85 -3.78
CA ASN A 205 17.60 -13.72 -2.54
C ASN A 205 16.69 -13.32 -1.38
N PRO A 206 16.91 -13.87 -0.16
CA PRO A 206 16.18 -13.45 1.02
C PRO A 206 16.48 -11.99 1.37
N PRO A 207 15.58 -11.29 2.08
CA PRO A 207 15.83 -9.97 2.63
C PRO A 207 17.17 -9.91 3.35
N ALA A 208 17.86 -8.77 3.22
CA ALA A 208 19.16 -8.53 3.84
C ALA A 208 19.03 -7.36 4.82
N PRO A 209 18.75 -7.64 6.11
CA PRO A 209 18.54 -6.60 7.10
C PRO A 209 19.72 -5.62 7.20
N ALA A 210 19.41 -4.34 7.38
CA ALA A 210 20.42 -3.30 7.62
C ALA A 210 21.37 -3.63 8.80
N TRP A 211 20.89 -4.38 9.79
CA TRP A 211 21.66 -4.84 10.93
C TRP A 211 21.30 -6.30 11.23
N THR A 212 22.32 -7.15 11.34
CA THR A 212 22.13 -8.59 11.51
C THR A 212 22.07 -8.99 12.99
N GLY A 213 21.05 -9.78 13.33
CA GLY A 213 20.90 -10.46 14.62
C GLY A 213 20.40 -9.60 15.79
N PRO A 214 20.25 -10.23 16.97
CA PRO A 214 19.92 -9.55 18.22
C PRO A 214 21.07 -8.64 18.67
N ALA A 215 20.79 -7.66 19.53
CA ALA A 215 21.85 -6.78 20.02
C ALA A 215 22.81 -7.58 20.91
N LYS A 216 24.07 -7.66 20.48
CA LYS A 216 25.04 -8.65 20.99
C LYS A 216 25.42 -8.48 22.46
N LYS A 217 25.41 -7.26 23.01
CA LYS A 217 25.81 -6.97 24.41
C LYS A 217 25.14 -5.70 24.96
N ASN A 218 24.85 -5.71 26.26
CA ASN A 218 24.63 -4.50 27.05
C ASN A 218 25.99 -4.03 27.61
N TYR A 219 26.45 -2.83 27.24
CA TYR A 219 27.73 -2.29 27.74
C TYR A 219 27.62 -1.67 29.13
N TYR A 220 26.41 -1.42 29.62
CA TYR A 220 26.14 -0.77 30.90
C TYR A 220 25.76 -1.75 32.02
N ALA A 221 25.40 -2.99 31.69
CA ALA A 221 25.16 -4.06 32.65
C ALA A 221 26.34 -5.05 32.64
N THR A 222 26.90 -5.35 33.81
CA THR A 222 27.99 -6.30 34.00
C THR A 222 27.58 -7.76 33.79
N ASN A 223 26.27 -8.06 33.79
CA ASN A 223 25.72 -9.38 33.47
C ASN A 223 25.27 -9.45 32.00
N GLN A 224 25.90 -10.34 31.24
CA GLN A 224 25.76 -10.44 29.78
C GLN A 224 24.42 -11.09 29.38
N VAL A 225 23.37 -10.30 29.16
CA VAL A 225 22.11 -10.76 28.55
C VAL A 225 22.13 -10.52 27.05
N LEU A 226 21.81 -11.54 26.25
CA LEU A 226 21.55 -11.38 24.82
C LEU A 226 20.20 -10.67 24.63
N LEU A 227 20.23 -9.47 24.05
CA LEU A 227 19.05 -8.61 23.94
C LEU A 227 18.26 -8.89 22.67
N LYS A 228 16.94 -8.67 22.69
CA LYS A 228 16.10 -8.76 21.50
C LYS A 228 16.55 -7.76 20.43
N SER A 229 16.35 -8.12 19.15
CA SER A 229 16.65 -7.16 18.08
C SER A 229 15.67 -5.99 18.14
N ARG A 230 16.24 -4.79 18.24
CA ARG A 230 15.53 -3.51 18.35
C ARG A 230 14.87 -3.08 17.03
N LEU A 231 15.21 -3.75 15.93
CA LEU A 231 14.76 -3.41 14.58
C LEU A 231 13.59 -4.28 14.16
N ALA A 232 12.38 -3.75 14.21
CA ALA A 232 11.16 -4.43 13.80
C ALA A 232 10.80 -4.13 12.33
N PHE A 233 11.80 -3.94 11.47
CA PHE A 233 11.63 -3.68 10.05
C PHE A 233 12.69 -4.44 9.24
N ASP A 234 12.42 -4.62 7.94
CA ASP A 234 13.39 -5.10 6.94
C ASP A 234 13.94 -6.52 7.21
N ARG A 235 13.19 -7.32 7.96
CA ARG A 235 13.41 -8.78 8.10
C ARG A 235 12.62 -9.59 7.08
N ALA A 236 11.60 -8.99 6.49
CA ALA A 236 10.81 -9.47 5.36
C ALA A 236 10.52 -8.29 4.43
N PHE A 237 10.12 -8.56 3.20
CA PHE A 237 9.58 -7.52 2.32
C PHE A 237 8.20 -7.12 2.84
N HIS A 238 8.12 -6.07 3.64
CA HIS A 238 6.83 -5.59 4.13
C HIS A 238 6.00 -5.07 2.97
N VAL A 239 4.74 -5.52 2.94
CA VAL A 239 3.81 -5.27 1.85
C VAL A 239 2.83 -4.15 2.19
N ALA A 240 2.42 -3.40 1.18
CA ALA A 240 1.21 -2.58 1.16
C ALA A 240 0.28 -3.08 0.04
N VAL A 241 -1.02 -3.05 0.25
CA VAL A 241 -2.03 -3.44 -0.75
C VAL A 241 -3.02 -2.28 -0.86
N ALA A 242 -3.23 -1.75 -2.06
CA ALA A 242 -4.20 -0.69 -2.26
C ALA A 242 -4.71 -0.67 -3.69
N GLY A 243 -6.03 -0.50 -3.85
CA GLY A 243 -6.71 -0.70 -5.11
C GLY A 243 -6.49 -2.11 -5.63
N ASP A 244 -5.97 -2.22 -6.84
CA ASP A 244 -5.72 -3.45 -7.59
C ASP A 244 -4.25 -3.94 -7.51
N GLY A 245 -3.46 -3.43 -6.57
CA GLY A 245 -2.02 -3.70 -6.52
C GLY A 245 -1.49 -4.06 -5.14
N LEU A 246 -0.51 -4.95 -5.14
CA LEU A 246 0.35 -5.30 -4.01
C LEU A 246 1.74 -4.71 -4.25
N TYR A 247 2.30 -4.00 -3.27
CA TYR A 247 3.56 -3.27 -3.40
C TYR A 247 4.53 -3.66 -2.29
N PHE A 248 5.81 -3.82 -2.63
CA PHE A 248 6.88 -3.99 -1.65
C PHE A 248 8.20 -3.43 -2.17
N GLY A 249 9.05 -3.00 -1.24
CA GLY A 249 10.44 -2.66 -1.49
C GLY A 249 11.34 -3.83 -1.17
N SER A 250 12.42 -3.99 -1.93
CA SER A 250 13.43 -5.00 -1.72
C SER A 250 14.77 -4.41 -1.29
N SER A 251 15.30 -4.97 -0.21
CA SER A 251 16.58 -4.59 0.38
C SER A 251 17.80 -5.18 -0.35
N VAL A 252 17.57 -6.11 -1.29
CA VAL A 252 18.63 -6.95 -1.88
C VAL A 252 18.88 -6.67 -3.36
N ASP A 253 17.89 -6.17 -4.08
CA ASP A 253 17.99 -5.79 -5.49
C ASP A 253 17.57 -4.33 -5.74
N ASP A 254 17.44 -3.56 -4.66
CA ASP A 254 17.28 -2.10 -4.68
C ASP A 254 16.01 -1.63 -5.41
N THR A 255 15.02 -2.53 -5.51
CA THR A 255 13.85 -2.38 -6.39
C THR A 255 12.53 -2.33 -5.61
N VAL A 256 11.59 -1.51 -6.08
CA VAL A 256 10.17 -1.57 -5.70
C VAL A 256 9.39 -2.35 -6.75
N TYR A 257 8.55 -3.26 -6.29
CA TYR A 257 7.70 -4.09 -7.13
C TYR A 257 6.24 -3.73 -6.94
N ARG A 258 5.46 -3.84 -8.02
CA ARG A 258 4.01 -3.99 -7.97
C ARG A 258 3.62 -5.35 -8.55
N LEU A 259 2.89 -6.13 -7.77
CA LEU A 259 2.27 -7.37 -8.19
C LEU A 259 0.75 -7.21 -8.25
N ASN A 260 0.11 -8.01 -9.08
CA ASN A 260 -1.33 -8.24 -8.97
C ASN A 260 -1.60 -9.07 -7.68
N PRO A 261 -2.45 -8.60 -6.76
CA PRO A 261 -2.73 -9.28 -5.49
C PRO A 261 -3.47 -10.61 -5.65
N ALA A 262 -4.18 -10.83 -6.76
CA ALA A 262 -4.97 -12.02 -7.01
C ALA A 262 -4.13 -13.22 -7.48
N ASN A 263 -3.08 -12.98 -8.28
CA ASN A 263 -2.25 -14.04 -8.88
C ASN A 263 -0.74 -13.88 -8.66
N GLY A 264 -0.28 -12.82 -7.99
CA GLY A 264 1.14 -12.60 -7.68
C GLY A 264 1.99 -12.19 -8.89
N ARG A 265 1.41 -11.98 -10.08
CA ARG A 265 2.16 -11.61 -11.28
C ARG A 265 2.68 -10.18 -11.18
N ARG A 266 3.95 -10.00 -11.55
CA ARG A 266 4.59 -8.68 -11.59
C ARG A 266 3.98 -7.82 -12.69
N GLN A 267 3.40 -6.69 -12.30
CA GLN A 267 2.86 -5.69 -13.22
C GLN A 267 3.94 -4.68 -13.63
N TRP A 268 4.73 -4.19 -12.68
CA TRP A 268 5.91 -3.36 -12.96
C TRP A 268 6.94 -3.43 -11.82
N ALA A 269 8.14 -2.92 -12.10
CA ALA A 269 9.21 -2.75 -11.13
C ALA A 269 9.96 -1.43 -11.38
N TYR A 270 10.53 -0.85 -10.32
CA TYR A 270 11.35 0.36 -10.38
C TYR A 270 12.60 0.20 -9.50
N THR A 271 13.78 0.25 -10.12
CA THR A 271 15.06 0.08 -9.44
C THR A 271 15.65 1.43 -9.05
N THR A 272 16.20 1.50 -7.83
CA THR A 272 16.93 2.64 -7.30
C THR A 272 18.42 2.32 -7.14
N ASP A 273 19.22 3.30 -6.70
CA ASP A 273 20.66 3.12 -6.49
C ASP A 273 21.02 2.62 -5.08
N GLY A 274 20.03 2.09 -4.34
CA GLY A 274 20.26 1.53 -3.00
C GLY A 274 19.07 0.76 -2.42
N PRO A 275 19.28 0.03 -1.31
CA PRO A 275 18.23 -0.80 -0.71
C PRO A 275 16.91 -0.06 -0.41
N VAL A 276 15.78 -0.68 -0.76
CA VAL A 276 14.44 -0.22 -0.35
C VAL A 276 13.92 -1.11 0.77
N ARG A 277 14.00 -0.61 2.01
CA ARG A 277 13.82 -1.42 3.24
C ARG A 277 12.42 -1.37 3.86
N PHE A 278 11.59 -0.47 3.38
CA PHE A 278 10.28 -0.17 3.98
C PHE A 278 9.18 -0.41 2.96
N ALA A 279 8.01 -0.83 3.43
CA ALA A 279 6.81 -0.91 2.61
C ALA A 279 6.52 0.48 1.99
N PRO A 280 6.21 0.54 0.68
CA PRO A 280 5.72 1.77 0.08
C PRO A 280 4.42 2.24 0.74
N THR A 281 4.17 3.55 0.68
CA THR A 281 2.87 4.14 1.01
C THR A 281 2.13 4.47 -0.26
N ILE A 282 0.87 4.07 -0.35
CA ILE A 282 0.01 4.26 -1.53
C ILE A 282 -1.06 5.29 -1.19
N GLU A 283 -1.09 6.40 -1.92
CA GLU A 283 -2.12 7.42 -1.73
C GLU A 283 -2.41 8.16 -3.03
N SER A 284 -3.69 8.29 -3.36
CA SER A 284 -4.18 9.10 -4.48
C SER A 284 -3.52 8.77 -5.84
N GLY A 285 -3.35 7.49 -6.17
CA GLY A 285 -2.76 7.05 -7.45
C GLY A 285 -1.24 7.12 -7.51
N HIS A 286 -0.57 7.28 -6.37
CA HIS A 286 0.88 7.43 -6.28
C HIS A 286 1.49 6.44 -5.27
N VAL A 287 2.72 6.03 -5.54
CA VAL A 287 3.51 5.11 -4.70
C VAL A 287 4.70 5.88 -4.16
N TYR A 288 4.82 5.96 -2.83
CA TYR A 288 5.86 6.72 -2.13
C TYR A 288 6.77 5.79 -1.34
N PHE A 289 8.08 5.93 -1.52
CA PHE A 289 9.04 5.12 -0.78
C PHE A 289 10.39 5.83 -0.67
N GLY A 290 11.19 5.39 0.31
CA GLY A 290 12.55 5.87 0.52
C GLY A 290 13.56 4.77 0.24
N SER A 291 14.70 5.15 -0.34
CA SER A 291 15.83 4.27 -0.57
C SER A 291 17.02 4.66 0.31
N GLU A 292 17.91 3.69 0.53
CA GLU A 292 19.20 3.95 1.14
C GLU A 292 20.16 4.73 0.25
N ASP A 293 19.82 5.02 -1.01
CA ASP A 293 20.50 6.03 -1.83
C ASP A 293 20.29 7.49 -1.33
N GLY A 294 19.49 7.66 -0.27
CA GLY A 294 19.20 8.95 0.37
C GLY A 294 18.04 9.72 -0.26
N THR A 295 17.32 9.08 -1.17
CA THR A 295 16.28 9.69 -1.99
C THR A 295 14.91 9.10 -1.66
N VAL A 296 13.91 9.98 -1.60
CA VAL A 296 12.50 9.61 -1.61
C VAL A 296 11.98 9.69 -3.03
N TYR A 297 11.22 8.69 -3.44
CA TYR A 297 10.63 8.57 -4.76
C TYR A 297 9.11 8.61 -4.66
N CYS A 298 8.50 9.21 -5.68
CA CYS A 298 7.08 9.10 -5.97
C CYS A 298 6.89 8.58 -7.38
N LEU A 299 6.18 7.47 -7.53
CA LEU A 299 5.84 6.87 -8.81
C LEU A 299 4.33 6.97 -9.06
N ARG A 300 3.93 6.90 -10.34
CA ARG A 300 2.53 6.64 -10.68
C ARG A 300 2.20 5.19 -10.35
N GLN A 301 1.07 4.97 -9.69
CA GLN A 301 0.59 3.63 -9.35
C GLN A 301 0.32 2.77 -10.59
N ALA A 302 -0.20 3.38 -11.66
CA ALA A 302 -0.63 2.67 -12.87
C ALA A 302 0.51 1.96 -13.61
N ASP A 303 1.67 2.60 -13.76
CA ASP A 303 2.74 2.14 -14.66
C ASP A 303 4.15 2.17 -14.04
N GLY A 304 4.28 2.58 -12.77
CA GLY A 304 5.57 2.68 -12.09
C GLY A 304 6.45 3.84 -12.58
N SER A 305 5.94 4.73 -13.43
CA SER A 305 6.73 5.84 -13.95
C SER A 305 7.04 6.89 -12.87
N LEU A 306 8.28 7.37 -12.86
CA LEU A 306 8.74 8.40 -11.93
C LEU A 306 7.93 9.69 -12.10
N ARG A 307 7.43 10.22 -10.97
CA ARG A 307 6.76 11.52 -10.89
C ARG A 307 7.71 12.58 -10.39
N TRP A 308 8.36 12.30 -9.28
CA TRP A 308 9.39 13.13 -8.70
C TRP A 308 10.28 12.27 -7.79
N SER A 309 11.50 12.75 -7.57
CA SER A 309 12.39 12.26 -6.54
C SER A 309 12.90 13.44 -5.72
N TYR A 310 13.27 13.19 -4.46
CA TYR A 310 13.75 14.21 -3.55
C TYR A 310 14.84 13.67 -2.63
N THR A 311 16.02 14.26 -2.71
CA THR A 311 17.19 13.93 -1.88
C THR A 311 17.38 15.04 -0.85
N ALA A 312 17.18 14.74 0.45
CA ALA A 312 17.19 15.78 1.49
C ALA A 312 18.53 16.52 1.61
N ALA A 313 19.64 15.79 1.41
CA ALA A 313 20.99 16.34 1.39
C ALA A 313 21.34 17.10 0.11
N GLY A 314 20.53 17.01 -0.95
CA GLY A 314 20.82 17.63 -2.24
C GLY A 314 22.18 17.20 -2.79
N GLU A 315 22.99 18.18 -3.22
CA GLU A 315 24.34 17.96 -3.75
C GLU A 315 25.33 17.40 -2.71
N ASP A 316 25.04 17.56 -1.40
CA ASP A 316 25.89 17.02 -0.34
C ASP A 316 25.74 15.51 -0.15
N ASN A 317 24.82 14.86 -0.87
CA ASN A 317 24.52 13.43 -0.73
C ASN A 317 25.73 12.56 -1.09
N ARG A 318 26.49 12.17 -0.07
CA ARG A 318 27.68 11.32 -0.20
C ARG A 318 27.31 9.86 -0.03
N LEU A 319 27.81 9.01 -0.93
CA LEU A 319 27.70 7.56 -0.80
C LEU A 319 28.90 7.01 -0.03
N VAL A 320 28.65 6.10 0.90
CA VAL A 320 29.65 5.42 1.73
C VAL A 320 29.47 3.91 1.65
N PRO A 321 30.56 3.12 1.72
CA PRO A 321 30.46 1.68 1.84
C PRO A 321 29.74 1.28 3.14
N SER A 322 28.66 0.51 3.04
CA SER A 322 27.94 -0.08 4.16
C SER A 322 27.33 -1.41 3.73
N ASN A 323 27.48 -2.45 4.55
CA ASN A 323 26.92 -3.79 4.30
C ASN A 323 27.22 -4.34 2.88
N GLY A 324 28.44 -4.11 2.38
CA GLY A 324 28.87 -4.58 1.06
C GLY A 324 28.34 -3.76 -0.13
N ARG A 325 27.73 -2.60 0.11
CA ARG A 325 27.13 -1.75 -0.93
C ARG A 325 27.46 -0.27 -0.71
N TYR A 326 27.27 0.56 -1.73
CA TYR A 326 27.29 2.01 -1.56
C TYR A 326 25.89 2.49 -1.14
N VAL A 327 25.82 3.17 -0.01
CA VAL A 327 24.57 3.78 0.50
C VAL A 327 24.82 5.24 0.83
N SER A 328 23.78 6.06 0.79
CA SER A 328 23.87 7.43 1.27
C SER A 328 24.28 7.50 2.74
N LEU A 329 25.04 8.53 3.07
CA LEU A 329 25.30 8.94 4.44
C LEU A 329 24.02 9.38 5.17
N TRP A 330 23.00 9.81 4.41
CA TRP A 330 21.66 10.14 4.86
C TRP A 330 20.61 9.20 4.27
N PRO A 331 20.64 7.88 4.57
CA PRO A 331 19.70 6.95 3.98
C PRO A 331 18.29 7.20 4.53
N VAL A 332 17.25 6.91 3.73
CA VAL A 332 15.86 7.06 4.18
C VAL A 332 15.42 5.81 4.95
N ARG A 333 15.51 5.86 6.28
CA ARG A 333 15.17 4.74 7.17
C ARG A 333 13.92 4.92 8.02
N SER A 334 13.00 5.80 7.61
CA SER A 334 11.72 6.02 8.30
C SER A 334 10.49 5.46 7.57
N GLY A 335 10.69 4.95 6.35
CA GLY A 335 9.63 4.93 5.33
C GLY A 335 9.18 6.35 4.97
N VAL A 336 8.10 6.44 4.20
CA VAL A 336 7.47 7.71 3.81
C VAL A 336 6.02 7.70 4.28
N LEU A 337 5.68 8.57 5.23
CA LEU A 337 4.29 8.79 5.65
C LEU A 337 3.63 9.80 4.71
N VAL A 338 2.43 9.52 4.23
CA VAL A 338 1.67 10.49 3.43
C VAL A 338 0.33 10.77 4.09
N SER A 339 -0.06 12.03 4.14
CA SER A 339 -1.34 12.46 4.69
C SER A 339 -1.87 13.62 3.85
N GLY A 340 -2.81 13.32 2.95
CA GLY A 340 -3.37 14.30 2.04
C GLY A 340 -2.31 14.77 1.05
N ASN A 341 -1.86 16.03 1.16
CA ASN A 341 -0.86 16.59 0.24
C ASN A 341 0.56 16.65 0.81
N VAL A 342 0.83 16.06 1.98
CA VAL A 342 2.15 16.12 2.62
C VAL A 342 2.76 14.74 2.75
N ALA A 343 4.01 14.60 2.32
CA ALA A 343 4.84 13.43 2.57
C ALA A 343 5.90 13.77 3.64
N TYR A 344 5.99 12.94 4.68
CA TYR A 344 6.90 13.08 5.81
C TYR A 344 7.89 11.92 5.86
N PHE A 345 9.16 12.23 6.10
CA PHE A 345 10.23 11.23 6.22
C PHE A 345 11.46 11.82 6.93
N SER A 346 12.38 10.94 7.31
CA SER A 346 13.72 11.32 7.75
C SER A 346 14.79 10.65 6.89
N ALA A 347 15.88 11.37 6.66
CA ALA A 347 17.05 10.90 5.92
C ALA A 347 18.31 11.09 6.78
N GLY A 348 19.01 10.00 7.06
CA GLY A 348 20.11 9.97 8.04
C GLY A 348 19.74 9.32 9.35
N PHE A 349 20.73 8.67 9.96
CA PHE A 349 20.59 8.06 11.29
C PHE A 349 21.81 8.23 12.18
N PHE A 350 22.95 8.68 11.64
CA PHE A 350 24.16 8.98 12.40
C PHE A 350 24.08 10.42 12.97
N PRO A 351 23.98 10.60 14.30
CA PRO A 351 23.80 11.94 14.87
C PRO A 351 24.90 12.93 14.49
N GLY A 352 26.15 12.47 14.40
CA GLY A 352 27.31 13.31 14.02
C GLY A 352 27.20 13.92 12.63
N GLU A 353 26.76 13.13 11.65
CA GLU A 353 26.57 13.58 10.26
C GLU A 353 25.29 14.41 10.10
N GLY A 354 24.37 14.25 11.05
CA GLY A 354 23.08 14.90 11.11
C GLY A 354 21.99 14.07 10.46
N VAL A 355 20.75 14.36 10.85
CA VAL A 355 19.53 13.71 10.39
C VAL A 355 18.61 14.79 9.83
N TYR A 356 18.20 14.63 8.58
CA TYR A 356 17.15 15.45 7.99
C TYR A 356 15.80 14.92 8.42
N ILE A 357 14.89 15.81 8.81
CA ILE A 357 13.46 15.55 8.88
C ILE A 357 12.77 16.48 7.89
N CYS A 358 11.89 15.91 7.07
CA CYS A 358 11.28 16.62 5.96
C CYS A 358 9.76 16.48 5.97
N ALA A 359 9.10 17.54 5.52
CA ALA A 359 7.72 17.58 5.06
C ALA A 359 7.73 18.19 3.66
N VAL A 360 7.46 17.36 2.64
CA VAL A 360 7.44 17.78 1.24
C VAL A 360 6.03 17.65 0.68
N ASP A 361 5.75 18.35 -0.41
CA ASP A 361 4.49 18.21 -1.12
C ASP A 361 4.41 16.83 -1.75
N ALA A 362 3.33 16.09 -1.45
CA ALA A 362 3.16 14.73 -1.95
C ALA A 362 3.03 14.70 -3.49
N VAL A 363 2.50 15.76 -4.12
CA VAL A 363 2.32 15.78 -5.57
C VAL A 363 3.59 16.22 -6.29
N THR A 364 4.34 17.17 -5.73
CA THR A 364 5.49 17.79 -6.44
C THR A 364 6.86 17.48 -5.83
N GLY A 365 6.93 16.87 -4.65
CA GLY A 365 8.18 16.65 -3.91
C GLY A 365 8.80 17.94 -3.33
N SER A 366 8.10 19.07 -3.37
CA SER A 366 8.69 20.36 -2.96
C SER A 366 8.67 20.52 -1.44
N ASP A 367 9.81 20.93 -0.87
CA ASP A 367 9.93 21.35 0.53
C ASP A 367 9.55 22.82 0.77
N ARG A 368 9.02 23.49 -0.27
CA ARG A 368 8.60 24.90 -0.21
C ARG A 368 7.08 25.02 -0.16
N GLY A 369 6.59 25.93 0.68
CA GLY A 369 5.17 26.22 0.81
C GLY A 369 4.64 26.07 2.24
N ALA A 370 3.33 26.22 2.39
CA ALA A 370 2.67 26.11 3.70
C ALA A 370 2.82 24.69 4.26
N ASN A 371 3.29 24.58 5.51
CA ASN A 371 3.56 23.29 6.18
C ASN A 371 4.51 22.39 5.37
N ARG A 372 5.45 22.99 4.64
CA ARG A 372 6.58 22.32 3.99
C ARG A 372 7.86 22.80 4.62
N TRP A 373 8.74 21.87 4.94
CA TRP A 373 9.95 22.18 5.65
C TRP A 373 10.97 21.06 5.49
N ARG A 374 12.23 21.47 5.50
CA ARG A 374 13.40 20.61 5.68
C ARG A 374 14.15 21.11 6.91
N ARG A 375 14.50 20.19 7.81
CA ARG A 375 15.24 20.48 9.04
C ARG A 375 16.40 19.52 9.16
N LEU A 376 17.61 20.06 9.34
CA LEU A 376 18.78 19.27 9.67
C LEU A 376 19.01 19.32 11.18
N ARG A 377 19.21 18.16 11.79
CA ARG A 377 19.43 17.98 13.22
C ARG A 377 20.76 17.28 13.45
N ARG A 378 21.67 17.90 14.20
CA ARG A 378 23.01 17.35 14.46
C ARG A 378 23.16 17.02 15.94
N ASN A 379 23.68 15.84 16.22
CA ASN A 379 24.06 15.32 17.55
C ASN A 379 22.92 15.08 18.56
N ASP A 380 21.64 15.13 18.15
CA ASP A 380 20.50 15.06 19.07
C ASP A 380 19.46 13.97 18.75
N VAL A 381 19.46 13.42 17.53
CA VAL A 381 18.50 12.38 17.10
C VAL A 381 19.15 11.28 16.26
N SER A 382 18.60 10.06 16.34
CA SER A 382 18.98 8.89 15.51
C SER A 382 17.70 8.14 15.11
N LEU A 383 17.06 8.64 14.06
CA LEU A 383 15.71 8.22 13.67
C LEU A 383 15.77 7.02 12.72
N GLN A 384 14.97 5.99 12.99
CA GLN A 384 14.77 4.85 12.09
C GLN A 384 13.56 4.01 12.54
N GLY A 385 12.91 3.35 11.59
CA GLY A 385 11.64 2.64 11.80
C GLY A 385 10.44 3.39 11.24
N TYR A 386 9.30 2.71 11.12
CA TYR A 386 8.10 3.32 10.55
C TYR A 386 7.61 4.50 11.40
N ALA A 387 7.64 5.70 10.83
CA ALA A 387 7.11 6.89 11.51
C ALA A 387 5.59 6.80 11.69
N LEU A 388 5.08 7.52 12.70
CA LEU A 388 3.66 7.65 13.03
C LEU A 388 3.19 9.10 12.97
N LEU A 389 1.89 9.29 12.77
CA LEU A 389 1.27 10.60 12.65
C LEU A 389 0.05 10.73 13.57
N SER A 390 -0.05 11.86 14.27
CA SER A 390 -1.28 12.36 14.87
C SER A 390 -1.73 13.66 14.20
N ALA A 391 -2.84 14.24 14.68
CA ALA A 391 -3.31 15.53 14.18
C ALA A 391 -2.23 16.63 14.29
N SER A 392 -1.44 16.63 15.36
CA SER A 392 -0.48 17.70 15.68
C SER A 392 0.98 17.29 15.60
N ASN A 393 1.30 15.99 15.69
CA ASN A 393 2.68 15.52 15.87
C ASN A 393 3.07 14.41 14.91
N LEU A 394 4.36 14.33 14.65
CA LEU A 394 5.06 13.21 14.05
C LEU A 394 5.82 12.48 15.16
N TYR A 395 5.78 11.16 15.14
CA TYR A 395 6.54 10.32 16.07
C TYR A 395 7.50 9.46 15.25
N PHE A 396 8.80 9.62 15.48
CA PHE A 396 9.83 8.82 14.82
C PHE A 396 10.42 7.84 15.82
N PRO A 397 10.28 6.53 15.60
CA PRO A 397 11.00 5.54 16.37
C PRO A 397 12.52 5.70 16.22
N ALA A 398 13.24 5.05 17.12
CA ALA A 398 14.69 5.08 17.14
C ALA A 398 15.25 3.72 17.58
N GLY A 399 16.49 3.43 17.21
CA GLY A 399 17.10 2.15 17.54
C GLY A 399 17.40 1.98 19.03
N ARG A 400 18.15 2.93 19.61
CA ARG A 400 18.71 2.83 20.98
C ARG A 400 18.02 3.78 21.98
N SER A 401 16.88 4.33 21.59
CA SER A 401 16.11 5.22 22.44
C SER A 401 14.64 5.05 22.15
N SER A 402 13.82 5.52 23.07
CA SER A 402 12.39 5.71 22.88
C SER A 402 12.13 6.72 21.74
N PRO A 403 10.90 6.77 21.17
CA PRO A 403 10.60 7.61 20.02
C PRO A 403 10.76 9.11 20.27
N TYR A 404 11.03 9.86 19.21
CA TYR A 404 11.13 11.31 19.21
C TYR A 404 9.83 11.94 18.69
N VAL A 405 9.43 13.05 19.29
CA VAL A 405 8.19 13.78 18.94
C VAL A 405 8.55 15.08 18.25
N PHE A 406 7.99 15.29 17.06
CA PHE A 406 8.14 16.52 16.30
C PHE A 406 6.78 17.15 16.05
N ASN A 407 6.73 18.47 16.08
CA ASN A 407 5.53 19.20 15.69
C ASN A 407 5.29 19.03 14.17
N ARG A 408 4.09 18.59 13.79
CA ARG A 408 3.75 18.25 12.39
C ARG A 408 3.84 19.45 11.44
N SER A 409 3.44 20.64 11.88
CA SER A 409 3.38 21.82 11.01
C SER A 409 4.74 22.50 10.83
N SER A 410 5.58 22.51 11.87
CA SER A 410 6.86 23.25 11.87
C SER A 410 8.12 22.40 11.74
N GLY A 411 8.02 21.10 12.04
CA GLY A 411 9.16 20.18 12.10
C GLY A 411 10.07 20.36 13.31
N LEU A 412 9.64 21.16 14.30
CA LEU A 412 10.41 21.38 15.52
C LEU A 412 10.32 20.17 16.44
N LEU A 413 11.47 19.72 16.96
CA LEU A 413 11.52 18.68 18.00
C LEU A 413 10.85 19.21 19.27
N GLN A 414 9.91 18.45 19.80
CA GLN A 414 9.21 18.74 21.04
C GLN A 414 9.75 17.93 22.23
N GLY A 415 10.51 16.86 21.96
CA GLY A 415 11.17 16.03 22.96
C GLY A 415 11.24 14.56 22.56
N ARG A 416 11.55 13.71 23.53
CA ARG A 416 11.62 12.24 23.42
C ARG A 416 10.85 11.64 24.59
N PHE A 417 10.36 10.42 24.44
CA PHE A 417 9.87 9.64 25.60
C PHE A 417 11.05 9.22 26.49
N GLY A 418 10.79 9.06 27.79
CA GLY A 418 11.80 8.92 28.84
C GLY A 418 12.02 7.50 29.39
N GLY A 419 11.34 6.49 28.85
CA GLY A 419 11.37 5.11 29.36
C GLY A 419 12.60 4.29 28.94
N ASP A 420 12.77 3.13 29.58
CA ASP A 420 13.89 2.22 29.37
C ASP A 420 13.70 1.29 28.16
N VAL A 421 12.47 1.19 27.66
CA VAL A 421 12.16 0.45 26.43
C VAL A 421 12.58 1.27 25.21
N MET A 422 13.16 0.56 24.25
CA MET A 422 13.74 1.08 23.02
C MET A 422 13.44 0.16 21.84
N GLY A 423 13.63 0.72 20.64
CA GLY A 423 13.46 0.02 19.39
C GLY A 423 12.45 0.69 18.49
N THR A 424 12.21 0.03 17.37
CA THR A 424 11.58 0.63 16.20
C THR A 424 10.15 0.14 15.95
N PHE A 425 9.67 -0.81 16.76
CA PHE A 425 8.24 -1.08 16.82
C PHE A 425 7.58 0.08 17.57
N ALA A 426 6.55 0.65 16.96
CA ALA A 426 5.70 1.60 17.63
C ALA A 426 4.32 1.67 16.99
N LEU A 427 3.30 1.96 17.80
CA LEU A 427 1.93 2.20 17.35
C LEU A 427 1.31 3.33 18.18
N LEU A 428 0.35 4.03 17.59
CA LEU A 428 -0.38 5.12 18.25
C LEU A 428 -1.88 4.78 18.33
N ALA A 429 -2.38 4.51 19.54
CA ALA A 429 -3.79 4.21 19.78
C ALA A 429 -4.45 5.34 20.56
N GLY A 430 -5.05 6.31 19.85
CA GLY A 430 -5.60 7.51 20.48
C GLY A 430 -4.50 8.34 21.15
N ASN A 431 -4.55 8.50 22.47
CA ASN A 431 -3.51 9.20 23.24
C ASN A 431 -2.50 8.25 23.92
N SER A 432 -2.46 6.97 23.51
CA SER A 432 -1.46 6.00 23.96
C SER A 432 -0.45 5.74 22.84
N LEU A 433 0.83 5.91 23.13
CA LEU A 433 1.93 5.50 22.23
C LEU A 433 2.62 4.28 22.83
N ILE A 434 2.70 3.19 22.08
CA ILE A 434 3.40 1.97 22.50
C ILE A 434 4.71 1.88 21.72
N ASN A 435 5.81 1.50 22.38
CA ASN A 435 7.12 1.33 21.76
C ASN A 435 7.83 0.06 22.26
N GLY A 436 8.70 -0.50 21.42
CA GLY A 436 9.69 -1.51 21.80
C GLY A 436 10.39 -2.10 20.57
N PRO A 437 10.75 -3.39 20.52
CA PRO A 437 10.40 -4.46 21.47
C PRO A 437 11.53 -4.86 22.42
N SER A 438 12.43 -3.93 22.81
CA SER A 438 13.60 -4.29 23.63
C SER A 438 13.83 -3.31 24.76
N SER A 439 14.11 -3.84 25.95
CA SER A 439 14.62 -3.10 27.11
C SER A 439 16.10 -3.45 27.37
N ARG A 440 16.63 -2.98 28.49
CA ARG A 440 17.95 -3.40 28.99
C ARG A 440 17.95 -4.82 29.57
N GLU A 441 16.76 -5.36 29.86
CA GLU A 441 16.55 -6.63 30.55
C GLU A 441 16.02 -7.73 29.63
N GLY A 442 15.42 -7.36 28.48
CA GLY A 442 14.93 -8.35 27.53
C GLY A 442 13.98 -7.79 26.49
N ALA A 443 13.02 -8.62 26.08
CA ALA A 443 11.89 -8.19 25.26
C ALA A 443 10.90 -7.42 26.13
N SER A 444 10.51 -6.22 25.70
CA SER A 444 9.49 -5.44 26.42
C SER A 444 8.81 -4.47 25.46
N LEU A 445 7.53 -4.19 25.71
CA LEU A 445 6.82 -3.03 25.18
C LEU A 445 6.53 -2.04 26.31
N GLU A 446 6.55 -0.75 26.03
CA GLU A 446 6.15 0.30 26.98
C GLU A 446 5.09 1.19 26.36
N GLU A 447 4.00 1.41 27.10
CA GLU A 447 2.91 2.34 26.78
C GLU A 447 3.16 3.68 27.47
N PHE A 448 3.11 4.75 26.70
CA PHE A 448 3.20 6.12 27.17
C PHE A 448 1.93 6.90 26.87
N ASN A 449 1.62 7.89 27.69
CA ASN A 449 0.70 8.95 27.32
C ASN A 449 1.34 9.79 26.20
N ALA A 450 0.75 9.85 25.01
CA ALA A 450 1.35 10.51 23.86
C ALA A 450 1.47 12.04 24.01
N SER A 451 0.68 12.65 24.92
CA SER A 451 0.68 14.08 25.20
C SER A 451 1.65 14.46 26.33
N SER A 452 1.53 13.83 27.51
CA SER A 452 2.41 14.13 28.66
C SER A 452 3.76 13.40 28.59
N ARG A 453 3.84 12.30 27.84
CA ARG A 453 4.98 11.38 27.70
C ARG A 453 5.30 10.56 28.95
N ASP A 454 4.39 10.56 29.91
CA ASP A 454 4.49 9.72 31.10
C ASP A 454 4.35 8.24 30.72
N SER A 455 5.14 7.39 31.35
CA SER A 455 4.99 5.94 31.24
C SER A 455 3.69 5.52 31.93
N LEU A 456 2.89 4.72 31.25
CA LEU A 456 1.59 4.21 31.72
C LEU A 456 1.67 2.73 32.10
N ALA A 457 2.41 1.94 31.33
CA ALA A 457 2.59 0.51 31.56
C ALA A 457 3.83 -0.04 30.83
N VAL A 458 4.44 -1.07 31.41
CA VAL A 458 5.49 -1.89 30.77
C VAL A 458 4.96 -3.32 30.65
N TYR A 459 5.17 -3.94 29.50
CA TYR A 459 4.75 -5.30 29.17
C TYR A 459 6.01 -6.13 28.89
N ASP A 460 6.47 -6.86 29.91
CA ASP A 460 7.61 -7.76 29.80
C ASP A 460 7.30 -8.92 28.85
N GLY A 461 8.30 -9.33 28.05
CA GLY A 461 8.14 -10.34 27.01
C GLY A 461 7.48 -9.84 25.72
N GLY A 462 6.93 -8.62 25.72
CA GLY A 462 6.16 -8.09 24.60
C GLY A 462 6.96 -7.86 23.30
N ASN A 463 6.40 -8.33 22.18
CA ASN A 463 7.01 -8.28 20.85
C ASN A 463 6.26 -7.35 19.90
N SER A 464 4.95 -7.50 19.88
CA SER A 464 4.01 -6.75 19.06
C SER A 464 2.71 -6.59 19.82
N MET A 465 1.89 -5.63 19.40
CA MET A 465 0.61 -5.37 20.01
C MET A 465 -0.37 -4.87 18.96
N VAL A 466 -1.65 -5.22 19.14
CA VAL A 466 -2.78 -4.60 18.44
C VAL A 466 -3.70 -3.98 19.47
N VAL A 467 -4.11 -2.73 19.27
CA VAL A 467 -4.94 -2.00 20.25
C VAL A 467 -6.22 -1.51 19.59
N THR A 468 -7.36 -2.02 20.07
CA THR A 468 -8.70 -1.56 19.69
C THR A 468 -9.22 -0.52 20.69
N SER A 469 -10.47 -0.06 20.54
CA SER A 469 -11.09 0.86 21.50
C SER A 469 -11.23 0.27 22.91
N SER A 470 -11.33 -1.06 23.05
CA SER A 470 -11.65 -1.73 24.31
C SER A 470 -10.64 -2.79 24.74
N VAL A 471 -9.86 -3.34 23.81
CA VAL A 471 -8.94 -4.47 24.06
C VAL A 471 -7.56 -4.17 23.50
N SER A 472 -6.52 -4.53 24.25
CA SER A 472 -5.14 -4.60 23.77
C SER A 472 -4.73 -6.07 23.67
N TYR A 473 -4.35 -6.52 22.49
CA TYR A 473 -3.82 -7.85 22.22
C TYR A 473 -2.30 -7.79 22.23
N LEU A 474 -1.68 -8.37 23.24
CA LEU A 474 -0.24 -8.44 23.43
C LEU A 474 0.28 -9.78 22.91
N LEU A 475 1.27 -9.73 22.03
CA LEU A 475 2.00 -10.90 21.54
C LEU A 475 3.39 -10.94 22.17
N ALA A 476 3.74 -12.08 22.77
CA ALA A 476 5.06 -12.38 23.32
C ALA A 476 5.71 -13.58 22.59
N ASP A 477 6.82 -14.10 23.10
CA ASP A 477 7.53 -15.22 22.45
C ASP A 477 6.77 -16.55 22.53
N ASP A 478 6.00 -16.74 23.60
CA ASP A 478 5.32 -17.97 23.99
C ASP A 478 3.84 -17.76 24.37
N SER A 479 3.31 -16.54 24.20
CA SER A 479 1.94 -16.23 24.59
C SER A 479 1.27 -15.14 23.74
N LEU A 480 -0.06 -15.26 23.65
CA LEU A 480 -0.96 -14.25 23.12
C LEU A 480 -1.99 -13.92 24.21
N THR A 481 -2.09 -12.65 24.56
CA THR A 481 -2.91 -12.20 25.69
C THR A 481 -3.83 -11.06 25.28
N ALA A 482 -5.11 -11.17 25.59
CA ALA A 482 -6.05 -10.05 25.51
C ALA A 482 -6.16 -9.34 26.85
N LEU A 483 -6.02 -8.02 26.84
CA LEU A 483 -6.08 -7.15 28.00
C LEU A 483 -7.21 -6.14 27.82
N ASN A 484 -7.99 -5.89 28.87
CA ASN A 484 -8.91 -4.77 28.86
C ASN A 484 -8.12 -3.46 28.79
N ARG A 485 -8.40 -2.62 27.79
CA ARG A 485 -7.61 -1.41 27.53
C ARG A 485 -7.64 -0.39 28.67
N SER A 486 -8.75 -0.29 29.39
CA SER A 486 -8.93 0.74 30.42
C SER A 486 -8.14 0.44 31.70
N ASN A 487 -8.08 -0.83 32.11
CA ASN A 487 -7.55 -1.24 33.41
C ASN A 487 -6.44 -2.30 33.32
N ARG A 488 -6.07 -2.72 32.11
CA ARG A 488 -4.99 -3.70 31.80
C ARG A 488 -5.20 -5.07 32.42
N ARG A 489 -6.42 -5.40 32.87
CA ARG A 489 -6.73 -6.75 33.35
C ARG A 489 -6.78 -7.72 32.19
N VAL A 490 -6.18 -8.89 32.39
CA VAL A 490 -6.25 -10.02 31.45
C VAL A 490 -7.71 -10.44 31.26
N ILE A 491 -8.13 -10.52 30.01
CA ILE A 491 -9.42 -11.10 29.58
C ILE A 491 -9.21 -12.59 29.34
N TRP A 492 -8.20 -12.94 28.54
CA TRP A 492 -7.73 -14.30 28.30
C TRP A 492 -6.23 -14.29 27.96
N SER A 493 -5.57 -15.42 28.15
CA SER A 493 -4.19 -15.66 27.73
C SER A 493 -4.06 -17.08 27.20
N ARG A 494 -3.28 -17.26 26.14
CA ARG A 494 -3.03 -18.56 25.49
C ARG A 494 -1.54 -18.74 25.26
N ASP A 495 -1.05 -19.94 25.53
CA ASP A 495 0.33 -20.33 25.23
C ASP A 495 0.42 -20.65 23.74
N VAL A 496 1.17 -19.84 22.98
CA VAL A 496 1.29 -19.94 21.52
C VAL A 496 2.70 -19.57 21.07
N SER A 497 3.19 -20.14 19.97
CA SER A 497 4.56 -19.86 19.47
C SER A 497 4.56 -19.08 18.15
N PHE A 498 3.92 -17.90 18.13
CA PHE A 498 3.82 -17.03 16.95
C PHE A 498 4.43 -15.65 17.20
N PRO A 499 5.75 -15.55 17.45
CA PRO A 499 6.35 -14.39 18.12
C PRO A 499 6.62 -13.15 17.23
N TYR A 500 6.30 -13.19 15.93
CA TYR A 500 6.92 -12.28 14.96
C TYR A 500 6.10 -11.06 14.56
N GLU A 501 4.81 -11.22 14.25
CA GLU A 501 3.92 -10.12 13.82
C GLU A 501 2.48 -10.44 14.23
N LEU A 502 1.70 -9.40 14.53
CA LEU A 502 0.29 -9.52 14.94
C LEU A 502 -0.56 -8.46 14.25
N VAL A 503 -1.64 -8.89 13.59
CA VAL A 503 -2.67 -8.01 13.03
C VAL A 503 -4.07 -8.51 13.40
N LEU A 504 -5.06 -7.63 13.39
CA LEU A 504 -6.47 -7.94 13.60
C LEU A 504 -7.25 -7.63 12.33
N ALA A 505 -8.07 -8.55 11.85
CA ALA A 505 -9.02 -8.33 10.78
C ALA A 505 -10.41 -8.78 11.24
N GLY A 506 -11.34 -7.82 11.36
CA GLY A 506 -12.65 -8.07 11.92
C GLY A 506 -12.54 -8.53 13.37
N ASP A 507 -12.88 -9.79 13.60
CA ASP A 507 -12.82 -10.50 14.88
C ASP A 507 -11.74 -11.59 14.92
N THR A 508 -10.86 -11.66 13.91
CA THR A 508 -9.81 -12.67 13.80
C THR A 508 -8.42 -12.01 13.93
N LEU A 509 -7.62 -12.50 14.88
CA LEU A 509 -6.21 -12.15 15.03
C LEU A 509 -5.37 -13.06 14.13
N PHE A 510 -4.45 -12.50 13.36
CA PHE A 510 -3.45 -13.27 12.62
C PHE A 510 -2.08 -13.06 13.23
N ALA A 511 -1.37 -14.14 13.52
CA ALA A 511 -0.03 -14.10 14.10
C ALA A 511 0.99 -14.89 13.27
N GLY A 512 2.19 -14.33 13.12
CA GLY A 512 3.28 -14.90 12.35
C GLY A 512 4.22 -15.75 13.21
N GLY A 513 4.42 -17.01 12.80
CA GLY A 513 5.27 -17.99 13.47
C GLY A 513 6.50 -18.37 12.64
N ARG A 514 7.20 -19.40 13.10
CA ARG A 514 8.30 -20.02 12.34
C ARG A 514 7.71 -21.15 11.51
N ASP A 515 7.88 -21.04 10.20
CA ASP A 515 7.37 -21.98 9.20
C ASP A 515 5.83 -22.14 9.22
N GLU A 516 5.12 -21.23 9.88
CA GLU A 516 3.67 -21.28 10.07
C GLU A 516 3.09 -19.87 10.27
N VAL A 517 1.84 -19.68 9.84
CA VAL A 517 0.96 -18.56 10.19
C VAL A 517 -0.33 -19.11 10.77
N ALA A 518 -0.89 -18.44 11.78
CA ALA A 518 -2.13 -18.87 12.43
C ALA A 518 -3.11 -17.72 12.63
N ALA A 519 -4.38 -18.09 12.73
CA ALA A 519 -5.52 -17.23 13.03
C ALA A 519 -6.16 -17.66 14.35
N PHE A 520 -6.53 -16.67 15.16
CA PHE A 520 -7.11 -16.85 16.48
C PHE A 520 -8.40 -16.04 16.60
N ASP A 521 -9.41 -16.61 17.25
CA ASP A 521 -10.61 -15.87 17.62
C ASP A 521 -10.23 -14.76 18.63
N SER A 522 -10.58 -13.52 18.32
CA SER A 522 -10.17 -12.37 19.14
C SER A 522 -10.90 -12.27 20.49
N ALA A 523 -12.00 -13.01 20.68
CA ALA A 523 -12.78 -13.03 21.91
C ALA A 523 -12.33 -14.14 22.88
N THR A 524 -11.85 -15.29 22.38
CA THR A 524 -11.47 -16.46 23.19
C THR A 524 -9.98 -16.79 23.14
N GLY A 525 -9.26 -16.30 22.12
CA GLY A 525 -7.88 -16.64 21.82
C GLY A 525 -7.70 -18.04 21.21
N GLU A 526 -8.77 -18.77 20.92
CA GLU A 526 -8.68 -20.11 20.36
C GLU A 526 -8.20 -20.07 18.92
N THR A 527 -7.30 -20.99 18.55
CA THR A 527 -6.85 -21.15 17.17
C THR A 527 -8.01 -21.61 16.29
N VAL A 528 -8.34 -20.83 15.27
CA VAL A 528 -9.43 -21.12 14.33
C VAL A 528 -8.93 -21.57 12.95
N TRP A 529 -7.67 -21.28 12.62
CA TRP A 529 -7.03 -21.71 11.38
C TRP A 529 -5.50 -21.59 11.50
N SER A 530 -4.76 -22.43 10.79
CA SER A 530 -3.33 -22.22 10.55
C SER A 530 -2.92 -22.80 9.20
N SER A 531 -1.76 -22.37 8.70
CA SER A 531 -1.17 -22.89 7.48
C SER A 531 0.36 -22.80 7.52
N PRO A 532 1.07 -23.75 6.91
CA PRO A 532 2.52 -23.64 6.74
C PRO A 532 2.88 -22.45 5.84
N VAL A 533 4.03 -21.85 6.13
CA VAL A 533 4.74 -20.88 5.27
C VAL A 533 6.23 -21.21 5.33
N GLU A 534 7.06 -20.72 4.39
CA GLU A 534 8.50 -20.96 4.51
C GLU A 534 9.22 -19.83 5.25
N GLY A 535 9.85 -20.14 6.38
CA GLY A 535 10.62 -19.21 7.18
C GLY A 535 9.79 -18.48 8.23
N ARG A 536 10.33 -17.37 8.73
CA ARG A 536 9.71 -16.59 9.81
C ARG A 536 8.77 -15.54 9.22
N ALA A 537 7.49 -15.61 9.57
CA ALA A 537 6.47 -14.69 9.10
C ALA A 537 6.56 -13.33 9.81
N TYR A 538 7.32 -12.39 9.24
CA TYR A 538 7.52 -11.04 9.80
C TYR A 538 6.59 -9.97 9.23
N GLY A 539 5.87 -10.25 8.14
CA GLY A 539 4.91 -9.32 7.57
C GLY A 539 3.54 -9.97 7.40
N LEU A 540 2.49 -9.30 7.89
CA LEU A 540 1.10 -9.71 7.73
C LEU A 540 0.27 -8.54 7.19
N VAL A 541 -0.56 -8.82 6.19
CA VAL A 541 -1.51 -7.85 5.60
C VAL A 541 -2.82 -8.56 5.31
N VAL A 542 -3.95 -7.95 5.70
CA VAL A 542 -5.29 -8.41 5.29
C VAL A 542 -5.95 -7.35 4.45
N ALA A 543 -6.21 -7.67 3.19
CA ALA A 543 -6.81 -6.76 2.22
C ALA A 543 -7.43 -7.56 1.06
N GLY A 544 -8.57 -7.09 0.55
CA GLY A 544 -9.16 -7.62 -0.68
C GLY A 544 -9.57 -9.09 -0.61
N GLY A 545 -10.08 -9.52 0.54
CA GLY A 545 -10.51 -10.88 0.84
C GLY A 545 -9.35 -11.86 1.06
N ARG A 546 -8.12 -11.36 1.26
CA ARG A 546 -6.91 -12.18 1.31
C ARG A 546 -6.02 -11.83 2.50
N LEU A 547 -5.28 -12.82 2.98
CA LEU A 547 -4.16 -12.66 3.89
C LEU A 547 -2.86 -12.80 3.08
N PHE A 548 -1.97 -11.81 3.17
CA PHE A 548 -0.62 -11.87 2.63
C PHE A 548 0.40 -12.04 3.77
N VAL A 549 1.33 -12.97 3.60
CA VAL A 549 2.34 -13.31 4.59
C VAL A 549 3.73 -13.19 3.98
N SER A 550 4.55 -12.29 4.50
CA SER A 550 5.93 -12.06 4.05
C SER A 550 6.93 -12.64 5.02
N THR A 551 7.91 -13.39 4.52
CA THR A 551 8.86 -14.12 5.37
C THR A 551 10.31 -13.66 5.20
N ASP A 552 11.17 -14.06 6.13
CA ASP A 552 12.62 -13.83 6.07
C ASP A 552 13.36 -14.63 4.98
N ARG A 553 12.63 -15.46 4.24
CA ARG A 553 13.13 -16.18 3.05
C ARG A 553 12.92 -15.40 1.76
N GLY A 554 12.24 -14.24 1.84
CA GLY A 554 11.88 -13.45 0.67
C GLY A 554 10.67 -13.98 -0.08
N THR A 555 9.87 -14.81 0.60
CA THR A 555 8.61 -15.33 0.08
C THR A 555 7.45 -14.43 0.53
N ILE A 556 6.53 -14.14 -0.37
CA ILE A 556 5.24 -13.52 -0.07
C ILE A 556 4.17 -14.53 -0.46
N HIS A 557 3.52 -15.12 0.54
CA HIS A 557 2.41 -16.05 0.38
C HIS A 557 1.10 -15.26 0.33
N ALA A 558 0.16 -15.67 -0.52
CA ALA A 558 -1.19 -15.18 -0.52
C ALA A 558 -2.16 -16.31 -0.18
N PHE A 559 -3.07 -16.03 0.75
CA PHE A 559 -4.12 -16.91 1.20
C PHE A 559 -5.46 -16.25 0.90
N GLY A 560 -6.31 -16.94 0.16
CA GLY A 560 -7.66 -16.50 -0.17
C GLY A 560 -8.71 -17.50 0.30
N PRO A 561 -9.99 -17.25 0.01
CA PRO A 561 -11.06 -18.21 0.25
C PRO A 561 -10.73 -19.54 -0.43
N GLY A 562 -10.90 -20.63 0.31
CA GLY A 562 -10.80 -21.98 -0.23
C GLY A 562 -11.93 -22.84 0.30
N VAL A 563 -12.17 -23.96 -0.38
CA VAL A 563 -13.15 -24.97 0.05
C VAL A 563 -12.42 -26.31 0.07
N ASP A 564 -12.55 -27.05 1.17
CA ASP A 564 -11.89 -28.34 1.38
C ASP A 564 -10.37 -28.33 1.14
N GLY A 565 -9.71 -27.21 1.46
CA GLY A 565 -8.25 -27.06 1.30
C GLY A 565 -7.78 -26.86 -0.15
N ARG A 566 -8.71 -26.65 -1.09
CA ARG A 566 -8.41 -26.29 -2.48
C ARG A 566 -8.71 -24.81 -2.73
N PRO A 567 -7.90 -24.11 -3.54
CA PRO A 567 -8.14 -22.71 -3.87
C PRO A 567 -9.47 -22.60 -4.62
N ALA A 568 -10.35 -21.72 -4.13
CA ALA A 568 -11.59 -21.42 -4.83
C ALA A 568 -11.29 -20.52 -6.03
N PHE A 569 -12.01 -20.72 -7.14
CA PHE A 569 -11.86 -19.91 -8.35
C PHE A 569 -13.18 -19.42 -8.92
N VAL A 570 -13.09 -18.44 -9.82
CA VAL A 570 -14.22 -17.98 -10.64
C VAL A 570 -14.04 -18.54 -12.04
N ARG A 571 -14.99 -19.34 -12.52
CA ARG A 571 -14.98 -19.90 -13.87
C ARG A 571 -15.08 -18.77 -14.88
N GLY A 572 -14.19 -18.82 -15.88
CA GLY A 572 -14.04 -17.77 -16.87
C GLY A 572 -13.03 -16.68 -16.52
N ASP A 573 -12.52 -16.62 -15.28
CA ASP A 573 -11.41 -15.72 -14.88
C ASP A 573 -10.06 -16.40 -15.21
N SER A 574 -9.79 -16.52 -16.51
CA SER A 574 -8.61 -17.20 -17.06
C SER A 574 -7.30 -16.50 -16.71
N ASN A 575 -7.33 -15.19 -16.48
CA ASN A 575 -6.15 -14.40 -16.14
C ASN A 575 -5.90 -14.32 -14.62
N ARG A 576 -6.87 -14.78 -13.80
CA ARG A 576 -6.86 -14.82 -12.33
C ARG A 576 -6.78 -13.46 -11.66
N ASP A 577 -7.39 -12.43 -12.24
CA ASP A 577 -7.46 -11.10 -11.62
C ASP A 577 -8.69 -10.89 -10.74
N GLY A 578 -9.59 -11.89 -10.71
CA GLY A 578 -10.82 -11.90 -9.93
C GLY A 578 -12.02 -11.30 -10.68
N VAL A 579 -11.87 -10.92 -11.95
CA VAL A 579 -12.92 -10.31 -12.77
C VAL A 579 -13.02 -11.05 -14.09
N VAL A 580 -14.22 -11.53 -14.44
CA VAL A 580 -14.47 -12.09 -15.77
C VAL A 580 -14.72 -10.94 -16.76
N ASP A 581 -13.76 -10.67 -17.65
CA ASP A 581 -13.84 -9.66 -18.70
C ASP A 581 -13.18 -10.07 -20.02
N ILE A 582 -13.05 -9.12 -20.97
CA ILE A 582 -12.51 -9.42 -22.31
C ILE A 582 -11.06 -9.93 -22.26
N SER A 583 -10.30 -9.57 -21.24
CA SER A 583 -8.91 -9.98 -21.07
C SER A 583 -8.78 -11.47 -20.79
N ASP A 584 -9.80 -12.12 -20.23
CA ASP A 584 -9.84 -13.58 -20.05
C ASP A 584 -9.94 -14.29 -21.39
N ALA A 585 -10.89 -13.89 -22.23
CA ALA A 585 -11.00 -14.43 -23.58
C ALA A 585 -9.71 -14.25 -24.38
N VAL A 586 -9.03 -13.11 -24.25
CA VAL A 586 -7.72 -12.87 -24.86
C VAL A 586 -6.65 -13.81 -24.28
N THR A 587 -6.68 -14.07 -22.97
CA THR A 587 -5.75 -14.99 -22.29
C THR A 587 -5.91 -16.43 -22.79
N VAL A 588 -7.14 -16.92 -22.93
CA VAL A 588 -7.44 -18.22 -23.53
C VAL A 588 -6.88 -18.31 -24.94
N LEU A 589 -7.15 -17.30 -25.79
CA LEU A 589 -6.65 -17.27 -27.17
C LEU A 589 -5.12 -17.24 -27.24
N PHE A 590 -4.45 -16.47 -26.38
CA PHE A 590 -2.98 -16.45 -26.34
C PHE A 590 -2.39 -17.77 -25.87
N HIS A 591 -3.02 -18.43 -24.90
CA HIS A 591 -2.62 -19.77 -24.49
C HIS A 591 -2.69 -20.75 -25.68
N LEU A 592 -3.86 -20.83 -26.34
CA LEU A 592 -4.12 -21.77 -27.43
C LEU A 592 -3.24 -21.54 -28.66
N PHE A 593 -3.00 -20.28 -29.06
CA PHE A 593 -2.34 -19.98 -30.34
C PHE A 593 -0.88 -19.57 -30.24
N ARG A 594 -0.43 -19.06 -29.09
CA ARG A 594 0.95 -18.56 -28.93
C ARG A 594 1.78 -19.40 -27.97
N GLY A 595 1.17 -20.22 -27.12
CA GLY A 595 1.88 -20.97 -26.07
C GLY A 595 2.66 -20.07 -25.09
N GLU A 596 2.39 -18.75 -25.09
CA GLU A 596 3.17 -17.73 -24.36
C GLU A 596 2.64 -17.51 -22.93
N SER A 597 1.40 -17.88 -22.64
CA SER A 597 0.81 -17.81 -21.31
C SER A 597 0.53 -19.22 -20.82
N SER A 598 1.34 -19.75 -19.91
CA SER A 598 0.90 -20.91 -19.12
C SER A 598 -0.34 -20.48 -18.36
N LEU A 599 -1.50 -21.03 -18.73
CA LEU A 599 -2.65 -21.01 -17.84
C LEU A 599 -2.20 -21.79 -16.60
N GLU A 600 -2.19 -21.11 -15.47
CA GLU A 600 -1.77 -21.73 -14.22
C GLU A 600 -2.86 -22.67 -13.66
N CYS A 601 -4.08 -22.57 -14.19
CA CYS A 601 -5.12 -23.58 -14.10
C CYS A 601 -5.98 -23.50 -15.35
N GLU A 602 -6.25 -24.66 -15.93
CA GLU A 602 -7.09 -24.81 -17.11
C GLU A 602 -8.59 -24.75 -16.74
N ASP A 603 -9.03 -25.16 -15.53
CA ASP A 603 -10.45 -25.05 -15.07
C ASP A 603 -10.96 -23.59 -15.05
N HIS A 604 -10.08 -22.63 -14.81
CA HIS A 604 -10.43 -21.20 -14.90
C HIS A 604 -10.79 -20.78 -16.34
N ALA A 605 -10.22 -21.48 -17.31
CA ALA A 605 -10.26 -21.13 -18.72
C ALA A 605 -11.25 -22.00 -19.52
N ASP A 606 -11.63 -23.16 -19.00
CA ASP A 606 -12.82 -23.92 -19.43
C ASP A 606 -14.08 -23.20 -18.96
N ALA A 607 -14.46 -22.18 -19.74
CA ALA A 607 -15.52 -21.24 -19.40
C ALA A 607 -16.91 -21.82 -19.65
N ASP A 608 -17.03 -22.74 -20.62
CA ASP A 608 -18.29 -23.41 -20.95
C ASP A 608 -18.48 -24.75 -20.20
N ASP A 609 -17.49 -25.16 -19.38
CA ASP A 609 -17.52 -26.29 -18.46
C ASP A 609 -17.79 -27.61 -19.19
N ASN A 610 -17.04 -27.83 -20.28
CA ASN A 610 -17.17 -29.00 -21.15
C ASN A 610 -16.07 -30.05 -20.96
N GLY A 611 -15.08 -29.76 -20.12
CA GLY A 611 -13.91 -30.59 -19.82
C GLY A 611 -12.81 -30.50 -20.88
N ARG A 612 -12.80 -29.45 -21.71
CA ARG A 612 -11.80 -29.20 -22.76
C ARG A 612 -11.53 -27.72 -22.91
N LEU A 613 -10.27 -27.36 -22.83
CA LEU A 613 -9.82 -26.02 -23.13
C LEU A 613 -9.67 -25.82 -24.66
N GLU A 614 -10.61 -25.10 -25.27
CA GLU A 614 -10.73 -24.93 -26.72
C GLU A 614 -11.05 -23.48 -27.13
N LEU A 615 -11.13 -23.23 -28.44
CA LEU A 615 -11.51 -21.90 -28.96
C LEU A 615 -12.93 -21.50 -28.51
N THR A 616 -13.80 -22.48 -28.26
CA THR A 616 -15.19 -22.26 -27.85
C THR A 616 -15.27 -21.55 -26.51
N ASP A 617 -14.33 -21.73 -25.60
CA ASP A 617 -14.29 -21.03 -24.31
C ASP A 617 -14.13 -19.53 -24.47
N ALA A 618 -13.18 -19.10 -25.32
CA ALA A 618 -13.00 -17.69 -25.62
C ALA A 618 -14.24 -17.10 -26.32
N VAL A 619 -14.89 -17.87 -27.20
CA VAL A 619 -16.13 -17.44 -27.87
C VAL A 619 -17.28 -17.36 -26.85
N TYR A 620 -17.37 -18.31 -25.93
CA TYR A 620 -18.37 -18.36 -24.87
C TYR A 620 -18.27 -17.14 -23.96
N LEU A 621 -17.06 -16.81 -23.48
CA LEU A 621 -16.81 -15.60 -22.70
C LEU A 621 -17.21 -14.32 -23.44
N LEU A 622 -16.86 -14.20 -24.72
CA LEU A 622 -17.23 -13.04 -25.52
C LEU A 622 -18.75 -12.94 -25.77
N ASP A 623 -19.44 -14.07 -25.95
CA ASP A 623 -20.90 -14.09 -26.12
C ASP A 623 -21.60 -13.70 -24.80
N PHE A 624 -21.14 -14.24 -23.68
CA PHE A 624 -21.58 -13.85 -22.34
C PHE A 624 -21.40 -12.33 -22.12
N LEU A 625 -20.20 -11.80 -22.33
CA LEU A 625 -19.85 -10.40 -22.04
C LEU A 625 -20.56 -9.38 -22.95
N PHE A 626 -20.74 -9.71 -24.23
CA PHE A 626 -21.17 -8.71 -25.22
C PHE A 626 -22.53 -8.98 -25.86
N ARG A 627 -23.06 -10.21 -25.78
CA ARG A 627 -24.27 -10.63 -26.50
C ARG A 627 -25.36 -11.18 -25.59
N SER A 628 -25.20 -11.04 -24.27
CA SER A 628 -26.11 -11.62 -23.28
C SER A 628 -26.21 -13.14 -23.44
N GLY A 629 -25.09 -13.78 -23.77
CA GLY A 629 -24.94 -15.23 -23.71
C GLY A 629 -25.14 -15.77 -22.30
N ALA A 630 -25.13 -17.11 -22.16
CA ALA A 630 -25.28 -17.76 -20.85
C ALA A 630 -24.14 -17.35 -19.90
N GLU A 631 -24.46 -17.17 -18.62
CA GLU A 631 -23.43 -16.96 -17.59
C GLU A 631 -22.60 -18.23 -17.41
N PRO A 632 -21.28 -18.12 -17.14
CA PRO A 632 -20.45 -19.27 -16.81
C PRO A 632 -21.09 -20.12 -15.72
N ARG A 633 -20.97 -21.44 -15.85
CA ARG A 633 -21.47 -22.35 -14.82
C ARG A 633 -20.69 -22.17 -13.53
N PRO A 634 -21.27 -22.54 -12.37
CA PRO A 634 -20.56 -22.54 -11.12
C PRO A 634 -19.17 -23.21 -11.22
N PRO A 635 -18.14 -22.64 -10.59
CA PRO A 635 -18.20 -21.49 -9.68
C PRO A 635 -18.17 -20.10 -10.37
N TYR A 636 -19.31 -19.41 -10.44
CA TYR A 636 -19.49 -18.04 -10.95
C TYR A 636 -20.82 -17.48 -10.40
N PRO A 637 -20.94 -16.18 -10.08
CA PRO A 637 -19.88 -15.16 -10.00
C PRO A 637 -19.09 -15.22 -8.69
N VAL A 638 -19.44 -16.13 -7.78
CA VAL A 638 -18.79 -16.31 -6.48
C VAL A 638 -17.72 -17.40 -6.61
N PRO A 639 -16.51 -17.17 -6.08
CA PRO A 639 -15.47 -18.21 -6.07
C PRO A 639 -15.95 -19.50 -5.40
N GLY A 640 -15.60 -20.65 -5.98
CA GLY A 640 -15.95 -21.97 -5.44
C GLY A 640 -15.06 -23.07 -6.01
N LEU A 641 -15.45 -24.33 -5.80
CA LEU A 641 -14.77 -25.48 -6.38
C LEU A 641 -15.33 -25.79 -7.75
N ASP A 642 -14.49 -26.41 -8.59
CA ASP A 642 -15.03 -27.15 -9.70
C ASP A 642 -15.86 -28.32 -9.17
N THR A 643 -17.13 -28.37 -9.56
CA THR A 643 -18.04 -29.47 -9.25
C THR A 643 -18.15 -30.47 -10.40
N THR A 644 -17.57 -30.13 -11.55
CA THR A 644 -17.53 -30.95 -12.74
C THR A 644 -16.38 -31.94 -12.60
N SER A 645 -16.68 -33.21 -12.89
CA SER A 645 -15.67 -34.26 -12.90
C SER A 645 -15.18 -34.39 -14.33
N ASP A 646 -14.01 -33.84 -14.62
CA ASP A 646 -13.34 -33.98 -15.91
C ASP A 646 -11.83 -34.24 -15.71
N LEU A 647 -11.07 -34.22 -16.80
CA LEU A 647 -9.62 -34.49 -16.81
C LEU A 647 -8.79 -33.21 -16.71
N ILE A 648 -9.46 -32.05 -16.69
CA ILE A 648 -8.81 -30.77 -16.45
C ILE A 648 -8.80 -30.59 -14.94
N GLU A 649 -7.64 -30.25 -14.40
CA GLU A 649 -7.53 -29.93 -12.98
C GLU A 649 -6.74 -28.63 -12.86
N CYS A 650 -7.11 -27.79 -11.89
CA CYS A 650 -6.21 -26.84 -11.24
C CYS A 650 -5.08 -27.58 -10.50
N GLY A 651 -4.25 -28.30 -11.24
CA GLY A 651 -3.17 -29.13 -10.72
C GLY A 651 -1.89 -28.33 -10.50
N ASN A 652 -1.23 -28.63 -9.38
CA ASN A 652 0.12 -28.18 -9.01
C ASN A 652 1.07 -28.14 -10.21
N SER A 653 1.17 -26.99 -10.88
CA SER A 653 2.29 -26.76 -11.80
C SER A 653 3.57 -26.68 -10.94
N PRO A 654 4.64 -27.40 -11.32
CA PRO A 654 5.83 -27.59 -10.48
C PRO A 654 6.55 -26.29 -10.09
#